data_AF-A0A6V8KJT3-F1
#
_entry.id   AF-A0A6V8KJT3-F1
#
_cell.length_a   1.000
_cell.length_b   1.000
_cell.length_c   1.000
_cell.angle_alpha   90.00
_cell.angle_beta   90.00
_cell.angle_gamma   90.00
#
_symmetry.space_group_name_H-M   'P 1'
#
loop_
_entity.id
_entity.type
_entity.pdbx_description
1 polymer ?
#
loop_
_entity_poly.entity_id
_entity_poly.type
_entity_poly.pdbx_seq_one_letter_code
_entity_poly.pdbx_strand_id
1 'polypeptide(L)'
;MHSPPDDVRAARRRAARRRWASLLVPVLAIAAIAVPTPARATPVGVGIPVAFHLTDNQGAWFDTGTTLFGTKSLGVAVTPRTRLLDLPLDSLPLLNTNVGDLLNLPIVDGDAPLLGSLGVDLNALLNLDVLNEAIDDAGGTLGFLNPTVQRAKQQVTQLKTQLAGRNANEAVALSSLPVGLDLMRTLADLGALAPRDLSLTPKATFKVAAPQASSSHSVTSLIWPVGATAFDQSSAFIGDVETSLAEPGLYAWACKIHPYMLGAVVVDDPLTPGLDFGKKLNVAVKGGMVVPSSSDVVQQLVQKFFRITAPDNWQTFSNTEAKAWNPSYPPAPILMYDAAEQPVLVPLLDAYYESKFSEGVTLPALTQRPSVPGVGELWVDTQMEQYAGKSKSGAATKVDVVNWTVARKVALPQINLNNPHNMWTDRAGQYIYQTEWFSDRLTVFNRSNGQLVRTIQVGPDPSHVMTRTDTDQLHVAINAGNAVVELSPGATGIDRRILVQGPGQTPAHPHAHWMSSDAKTMVTPNVNHHDSTMVDVPTGNITKMQTEQLPIATGMMPDNSKYYVANFLGQSVSCISLVGSSCRSDTGSPVAYKAINLWANYDPVSGATSGSMGGLPIQLPVSPDGQYLLVANTLTSNITVVDTETDKIVKTLPCDSGCHGINFGAKRGGGYYAYVSSKFANTLAVVDGDPNGDGNPADAAVVGKMVLNSAPGTITDDTVTAYNGMGGQGVLPYPIVYNGWVQNAPADMANQLTCAQLNPMNTGVCS
;
A
#
# COMPACT_ATOMS: atom_id res chain seq x y z
N MET A 1 -3.25 27.50 -53.67
CA MET A 1 -2.38 28.27 -54.58
C MET A 1 -0.95 28.12 -54.11
N HIS A 2 -0.05 27.79 -55.05
CA HIS A 2 1.41 28.00 -55.04
C HIS A 2 2.30 27.04 -54.22
N SER A 3 2.83 26.06 -54.96
CA SER A 3 4.20 25.47 -54.92
C SER A 3 5.31 26.56 -55.08
N PRO A 4 6.66 26.31 -55.20
CA PRO A 4 7.44 25.08 -55.50
C PRO A 4 8.87 25.06 -54.77
N PRO A 5 10.02 24.57 -55.30
CA PRO A 5 10.44 23.15 -55.53
C PRO A 5 11.96 22.80 -55.32
N ASP A 6 12.30 21.55 -55.72
CA ASP A 6 13.56 21.01 -56.34
C ASP A 6 14.82 20.79 -55.46
N ASP A 7 15.66 19.74 -55.62
CA ASP A 7 16.11 19.09 -56.87
C ASP A 7 16.80 17.70 -56.64
N VAL A 8 16.52 16.72 -57.52
CA VAL A 8 17.45 15.77 -58.24
C VAL A 8 18.43 14.87 -57.43
N ARG A 9 18.53 13.52 -57.57
CA ARG A 9 18.87 12.69 -58.77
C ARG A 9 18.85 11.16 -58.45
N ALA A 10 18.31 10.34 -59.38
CA ALA A 10 18.73 8.99 -59.88
C ALA A 10 19.25 7.87 -58.92
N ALA A 11 18.97 6.56 -59.02
CA ALA A 11 18.47 5.68 -60.09
C ALA A 11 18.05 4.26 -59.58
N ARG A 12 16.95 3.72 -60.16
CA ARG A 12 16.72 2.34 -60.72
C ARG A 12 16.85 1.09 -59.79
N ARG A 13 16.01 0.03 -59.83
CA ARG A 13 14.98 -0.48 -60.77
C ARG A 13 14.20 -1.67 -60.13
N ARG A 14 12.86 -1.69 -60.33
CA ARG A 14 11.90 -2.76 -60.79
C ARG A 14 12.10 -4.22 -60.30
N ALA A 15 11.07 -5.03 -60.01
CA ALA A 15 9.78 -5.17 -60.71
C ALA A 15 8.72 -5.90 -59.86
N ALA A 16 7.45 -5.73 -60.25
CA ALA A 16 6.27 -6.26 -59.61
C ALA A 16 5.64 -7.45 -60.39
N ARG A 17 5.12 -8.40 -59.60
CA ARG A 17 3.81 -9.10 -59.68
C ARG A 17 3.34 -9.81 -60.98
N ARG A 18 3.09 -11.12 -60.76
CA ARG A 18 1.79 -11.88 -60.77
C ARG A 18 1.47 -12.83 -61.94
N ARG A 19 1.25 -14.10 -61.50
CA ARG A 19 0.28 -15.17 -61.90
C ARG A 19 0.42 -15.72 -63.34
N TRP A 20 0.30 -17.02 -63.61
CA TRP A 20 -0.84 -17.94 -63.41
C TRP A 20 -0.40 -19.43 -63.42
N ALA A 21 -1.34 -20.31 -63.06
CA ALA A 21 -1.26 -21.72 -62.66
C ALA A 21 -0.91 -22.76 -63.75
N SER A 22 -0.52 -23.97 -63.32
CA SER A 22 -0.84 -25.29 -63.95
C SER A 22 -0.49 -26.47 -63.02
N LEU A 23 -1.31 -27.52 -63.08
CA LEU A 23 -1.34 -28.74 -62.27
C LEU A 23 -0.11 -29.67 -62.44
N LEU A 24 0.22 -30.45 -61.40
CA LEU A 24 0.64 -31.87 -61.45
C LEU A 24 0.69 -32.49 -60.04
N VAL A 25 0.31 -33.77 -59.93
CA VAL A 25 0.29 -34.66 -58.75
C VAL A 25 0.93 -35.99 -59.20
N PRO A 26 1.56 -36.85 -58.36
CA PRO A 26 2.46 -36.64 -57.21
C PRO A 26 3.81 -37.41 -57.38
N VAL A 27 4.84 -37.06 -56.61
CA VAL A 27 5.88 -38.04 -56.22
C VAL A 27 6.00 -37.98 -54.70
N LEU A 28 5.75 -39.13 -54.08
CA LEU A 28 5.82 -39.35 -52.64
C LEU A 28 7.28 -39.21 -52.19
N ALA A 29 7.59 -38.17 -51.42
CA ALA A 29 8.78 -38.10 -50.59
C ALA A 29 8.31 -37.81 -49.17
N ILE A 30 8.48 -38.80 -48.29
CA ILE A 30 8.20 -38.69 -46.86
C ILE A 30 9.28 -37.77 -46.28
N ALA A 31 8.94 -36.50 -46.06
CA ALA A 31 9.68 -35.60 -45.19
C ALA A 31 8.85 -35.44 -43.91
N ALA A 32 9.43 -35.84 -42.77
CA ALA A 32 8.84 -35.63 -41.46
C ALA A 32 8.62 -34.12 -41.25
N ILE A 33 7.36 -33.71 -41.19
CA ILE A 33 6.97 -32.37 -40.78
C ILE A 33 7.19 -32.32 -39.27
N ALA A 34 8.27 -31.67 -38.84
CA ALA A 34 8.34 -31.16 -37.48
C ALA A 34 7.27 -30.07 -37.35
N VAL A 35 6.19 -30.39 -36.64
CA VAL A 35 5.23 -29.39 -36.16
C VAL A 35 6.02 -28.48 -35.23
N PRO A 36 6.10 -27.16 -35.46
CA PRO A 36 6.67 -26.27 -34.48
C PRO A 36 5.74 -26.32 -33.27
N THR A 37 6.24 -26.87 -32.17
CA THR A 37 5.62 -26.71 -30.86
C THR A 37 5.40 -25.21 -30.64
N PRO A 38 4.22 -24.79 -30.15
CA PRO A 38 4.02 -23.38 -29.81
C PRO A 38 5.10 -23.01 -28.79
N ALA A 39 5.87 -21.96 -29.09
CA ALA A 39 6.80 -21.40 -28.12
C ALA A 39 6.00 -21.06 -26.86
N ARG A 40 6.28 -21.79 -25.78
CA ARG A 40 5.79 -21.47 -24.44
C ARG A 40 6.21 -20.03 -24.17
N ALA A 41 5.24 -19.16 -23.88
CA ALA A 41 5.57 -17.84 -23.37
C ALA A 41 6.40 -18.03 -22.10
N THR A 42 7.62 -17.49 -22.10
CA THR A 42 8.50 -17.46 -20.94
C THR A 42 7.85 -16.63 -19.83
N PRO A 43 7.70 -17.14 -18.60
CA PRO A 43 7.29 -16.32 -17.48
C PRO A 43 8.38 -15.27 -17.20
N VAL A 44 8.06 -13.99 -17.41
CA VAL A 44 8.93 -12.90 -16.93
C VAL A 44 8.79 -12.86 -15.41
N GLY A 45 9.90 -12.94 -14.67
CA GLY A 45 9.89 -13.00 -13.20
C GLY A 45 10.52 -14.25 -12.60
N VAL A 46 11.08 -15.12 -13.44
CA VAL A 46 11.87 -16.29 -13.01
C VAL A 46 13.18 -16.29 -13.82
N GLY A 47 14.20 -15.60 -13.32
CA GLY A 47 15.52 -15.45 -13.96
C GLY A 47 15.99 -14.00 -14.21
N ILE A 48 17.31 -13.82 -14.41
CA ILE A 48 17.99 -12.51 -14.45
C ILE A 48 17.84 -11.84 -15.82
N PRO A 49 17.39 -10.57 -15.92
CA PRO A 49 16.93 -9.63 -14.87
C PRO A 49 15.40 -9.62 -14.63
N VAL A 50 14.99 -9.26 -13.41
CA VAL A 50 13.57 -9.02 -13.07
C VAL A 50 13.18 -7.61 -13.52
N ALA A 51 12.06 -7.48 -14.25
CA ALA A 51 11.57 -6.19 -14.72
C ALA A 51 10.17 -5.90 -14.16
N PHE A 52 9.97 -4.69 -13.64
CA PHE A 52 8.70 -4.16 -13.19
C PHE A 52 8.25 -3.02 -14.09
N HIS A 53 7.03 -3.11 -14.61
CA HIS A 53 6.30 -1.99 -15.19
C HIS A 53 5.46 -1.35 -14.11
N LEU A 54 5.74 -0.09 -13.76
CA LEU A 54 4.93 0.62 -12.80
C LEU A 54 3.62 1.07 -13.47
N THR A 55 2.48 0.76 -12.86
CA THR A 55 1.16 1.03 -13.46
C THR A 55 0.20 1.68 -12.47
N ASP A 56 -0.84 2.33 -13.00
CA ASP A 56 -1.93 2.91 -12.19
C ASP A 56 -3.00 1.86 -11.78
N ASN A 57 -2.76 0.58 -12.07
CA ASN A 57 -3.75 -0.50 -11.92
C ASN A 57 -3.59 -1.23 -10.59
N GLN A 58 -4.73 -1.49 -9.95
CA GLN A 58 -4.78 -2.17 -8.65
C GLN A 58 -4.34 -3.62 -8.78
N GLY A 59 -3.53 -4.08 -7.83
CA GLY A 59 -2.94 -5.43 -7.85
C GLY A 59 -1.86 -5.64 -8.93
N ALA A 60 -1.52 -4.59 -9.69
CA ALA A 60 -0.49 -4.61 -10.73
C ALA A 60 0.36 -3.33 -10.71
N TRP A 61 0.59 -2.77 -9.53
CA TRP A 61 1.34 -1.51 -9.41
C TRP A 61 2.80 -1.65 -9.79
N PHE A 62 3.46 -2.73 -9.37
CA PHE A 62 4.80 -3.12 -9.84
C PHE A 62 4.61 -4.37 -10.71
N ASP A 63 4.12 -4.23 -11.93
CA ASP A 63 3.72 -5.38 -12.76
C ASP A 63 4.95 -6.08 -13.37
N THR A 64 5.20 -7.34 -12.99
CA THR A 64 6.24 -8.18 -13.61
C THR A 64 5.81 -8.78 -14.96
N GLY A 65 4.55 -8.65 -15.34
CA GLY A 65 3.92 -9.34 -16.45
C GLY A 65 3.38 -10.73 -16.09
N THR A 66 3.72 -11.25 -14.91
CA THR A 66 3.35 -12.60 -14.45
C THR A 66 2.65 -12.54 -13.10
N THR A 67 1.51 -13.21 -12.99
CA THR A 67 0.83 -13.37 -11.70
C THR A 67 1.45 -14.53 -10.93
N LEU A 68 2.04 -14.24 -9.78
CA LEU A 68 2.53 -15.22 -8.82
C LEU A 68 1.69 -15.10 -7.55
N PHE A 69 0.98 -16.17 -7.18
CA PHE A 69 0.21 -16.24 -5.92
C PHE A 69 -0.76 -15.08 -5.72
N GLY A 70 -1.56 -14.77 -6.75
CA GLY A 70 -2.58 -13.72 -6.71
C GLY A 70 -2.04 -12.28 -6.90
N THR A 71 -0.72 -12.08 -6.99
CA THR A 71 -0.11 -10.75 -7.19
C THR A 71 0.78 -10.71 -8.42
N LYS A 72 0.86 -9.54 -9.07
CA LYS A 72 1.85 -9.26 -10.14
C LYS A 72 3.06 -8.48 -9.64
N SER A 73 3.07 -8.13 -8.36
CA SER A 73 4.11 -7.33 -7.69
C SER A 73 5.31 -8.12 -7.20
N LEU A 74 5.34 -9.43 -7.44
CA LEU A 74 6.38 -10.34 -6.95
C LEU A 74 7.23 -10.87 -8.11
N GLY A 75 8.54 -10.88 -7.93
CA GLY A 75 9.48 -11.61 -8.78
C GLY A 75 10.40 -12.51 -7.95
N VAL A 76 11.05 -13.47 -8.58
CA VAL A 76 12.09 -14.28 -7.96
C VAL A 76 13.32 -14.34 -8.86
N ALA A 77 14.48 -14.14 -8.26
CA ALA A 77 15.79 -14.27 -8.89
C ALA A 77 16.62 -15.30 -8.14
N VAL A 78 17.70 -15.77 -8.78
CA VAL A 78 18.62 -16.73 -8.19
C VAL A 78 20.02 -16.13 -8.20
N THR A 79 20.75 -16.37 -7.13
CA THR A 79 22.14 -15.95 -6.99
C THR A 79 23.03 -16.76 -7.93
N PRO A 80 23.70 -16.14 -8.91
CA PRO A 80 24.57 -16.84 -9.84
C PRO A 80 25.82 -17.37 -9.11
N ARG A 81 26.26 -18.58 -9.45
CA ARG A 81 27.46 -19.22 -8.90
C ARG A 81 28.31 -19.77 -10.05
N THR A 82 29.62 -19.65 -9.94
CA THR A 82 30.60 -19.97 -11.00
C THR A 82 30.56 -21.40 -11.55
N ARG A 83 29.86 -22.32 -10.88
CA ARG A 83 29.68 -23.74 -11.29
C ARG A 83 28.24 -24.15 -11.56
N LEU A 84 27.27 -23.25 -11.37
CA LEU A 84 25.86 -23.48 -11.61
C LEU A 84 25.49 -22.70 -12.88
N LEU A 85 25.81 -23.27 -14.04
CA LEU A 85 25.68 -22.58 -15.33
C LEU A 85 24.30 -22.78 -15.98
N ASP A 86 23.57 -23.83 -15.60
CA ASP A 86 22.34 -24.28 -16.27
C ASP A 86 21.20 -24.58 -15.26
N LEU A 87 21.08 -23.82 -14.16
CA LEU A 87 19.83 -23.87 -13.41
C LEU A 87 18.71 -23.42 -14.37
N PRO A 88 17.73 -24.28 -14.71
CA PRO A 88 16.66 -23.88 -15.58
C PRO A 88 15.81 -22.91 -14.77
N LEU A 89 16.09 -21.61 -14.93
CA LEU A 89 15.35 -20.56 -14.23
C LEU A 89 13.87 -20.65 -14.63
N ASP A 90 13.59 -21.01 -15.88
CA ASP A 90 12.24 -21.33 -16.39
C ASP A 90 11.55 -22.50 -15.64
N SER A 91 12.30 -23.30 -14.87
CA SER A 91 11.81 -24.41 -14.04
C SER A 91 11.98 -24.19 -12.54
N LEU A 92 12.26 -22.97 -12.05
CA LEU A 92 12.18 -22.74 -10.61
C LEU A 92 10.77 -23.12 -10.14
N PRO A 93 10.61 -24.14 -9.26
CA PRO A 93 9.34 -24.76 -8.93
C PRO A 93 8.44 -23.93 -8.03
N LEU A 94 8.72 -22.62 -7.88
CA LEU A 94 7.82 -21.69 -7.21
C LEU A 94 6.39 -21.79 -7.73
N LEU A 95 6.25 -22.19 -8.99
CA LEU A 95 4.99 -22.37 -9.68
C LEU A 95 4.58 -23.83 -9.84
N ASN A 96 5.06 -24.76 -9.00
CA ASN A 96 4.66 -26.17 -9.12
C ASN A 96 3.12 -26.26 -9.16
N THR A 97 2.56 -26.62 -10.31
CA THR A 97 1.12 -26.51 -10.56
C THR A 97 0.31 -27.53 -9.76
N ASN A 98 0.98 -28.48 -9.09
CA ASN A 98 0.38 -29.52 -8.28
C ASN A 98 0.25 -29.16 -6.79
N VAL A 99 0.68 -27.97 -6.35
CA VAL A 99 0.49 -27.48 -4.95
C VAL A 99 -0.69 -26.50 -4.79
N GLY A 100 -1.48 -26.27 -5.85
CA GLY A 100 -2.68 -25.43 -5.78
C GLY A 100 -3.72 -25.91 -4.75
N ASP A 101 -3.75 -27.22 -4.47
CA ASP A 101 -4.64 -27.83 -3.46
C ASP A 101 -4.15 -27.61 -2.01
N LEU A 102 -3.03 -26.92 -1.79
CA LEU A 102 -2.45 -26.66 -0.46
C LEU A 102 -2.79 -25.28 0.11
N LEU A 103 -3.64 -24.51 -0.55
CA LEU A 103 -4.12 -23.24 -0.04
C LEU A 103 -5.20 -23.48 1.02
N ASN A 104 -5.16 -22.71 2.12
CA ASN A 104 -6.16 -22.70 3.18
C ASN A 104 -6.38 -24.10 3.80
N LEU A 105 -5.29 -24.77 4.17
CA LEU A 105 -5.35 -26.07 4.82
C LEU A 105 -6.15 -25.98 6.14
N PRO A 106 -6.96 -27.00 6.49
CA PRO A 106 -7.75 -26.94 7.71
C PRO A 106 -6.85 -26.92 8.95
N ILE A 107 -7.05 -25.91 9.81
CA ILE A 107 -6.35 -25.80 11.09
C ILE A 107 -7.30 -26.24 12.22
N VAL A 108 -6.92 -27.31 12.92
CA VAL A 108 -7.71 -27.89 14.02
C VAL A 108 -6.89 -27.81 15.30
N ASP A 109 -7.44 -27.19 16.34
CA ASP A 109 -6.76 -26.97 17.62
C ASP A 109 -5.38 -26.29 17.51
N GLY A 110 -5.20 -25.45 16.48
CA GLY A 110 -3.97 -24.72 16.20
C GLY A 110 -2.98 -25.45 15.28
N ASP A 111 -3.28 -26.68 14.87
CA ASP A 111 -2.41 -27.50 14.05
C ASP A 111 -2.98 -27.73 12.64
N ALA A 112 -2.17 -27.50 11.62
CA ALA A 112 -2.42 -27.95 10.26
C ALA A 112 -2.00 -29.43 10.09
N PRO A 113 -2.43 -30.14 9.03
CA PRO A 113 -2.01 -31.51 8.79
C PRO A 113 -0.49 -31.67 8.72
N LEU A 114 -0.01 -32.86 9.03
CA LEU A 114 1.41 -33.21 8.89
C LEU A 114 1.85 -33.09 7.43
N LEU A 115 3.04 -32.56 7.17
CA LEU A 115 3.59 -32.42 5.83
C LEU A 115 3.55 -33.73 5.04
N GLY A 116 3.96 -34.84 5.66
CA GLY A 116 3.95 -36.17 5.03
C GLY A 116 2.56 -36.74 4.74
N SER A 117 1.50 -36.12 5.25
CA SER A 117 0.11 -36.54 5.04
C SER A 117 -0.63 -35.72 3.98
N LEU A 118 0.00 -34.68 3.40
CA LEU A 118 -0.62 -33.76 2.45
C LEU A 118 -0.94 -34.37 1.08
N GLY A 119 -0.47 -35.60 0.80
CA GLY A 119 -0.72 -36.27 -0.48
C GLY A 119 0.05 -35.69 -1.67
N VAL A 120 1.04 -34.83 -1.42
CA VAL A 120 1.93 -34.24 -2.42
C VAL A 120 3.36 -34.76 -2.28
N ASP A 121 4.18 -34.62 -3.33
CA ASP A 121 5.61 -34.91 -3.23
C ASP A 121 6.32 -33.86 -2.37
N LEU A 122 6.86 -34.30 -1.22
CA LEU A 122 7.58 -33.44 -0.31
C LEU A 122 8.88 -32.86 -0.88
N ASN A 123 9.53 -33.52 -1.85
CA ASN A 123 10.71 -32.91 -2.46
C ASN A 123 10.31 -31.67 -3.25
N ALA A 124 9.23 -31.78 -4.02
CA ALA A 124 8.73 -30.68 -4.83
C ALA A 124 8.12 -29.57 -3.98
N LEU A 125 7.40 -29.92 -2.90
CA LEU A 125 6.85 -28.93 -1.95
C LEU A 125 7.95 -28.14 -1.24
N LEU A 126 8.98 -28.82 -0.73
CA LEU A 126 10.05 -28.21 0.07
C LEU A 126 11.22 -27.70 -0.78
N ASN A 127 11.06 -27.65 -2.11
CA ASN A 127 12.08 -27.25 -3.08
C ASN A 127 13.39 -28.05 -2.98
N LEU A 128 13.32 -29.31 -2.55
CA LEU A 128 14.49 -30.17 -2.35
C LEU A 128 15.02 -30.76 -3.66
N ASP A 129 14.20 -30.85 -4.71
CA ASP A 129 14.66 -31.32 -6.02
C ASP A 129 15.67 -30.33 -6.62
N VAL A 130 15.34 -29.03 -6.60
CA VAL A 130 16.25 -27.97 -7.04
C VAL A 130 17.50 -27.90 -6.18
N LEU A 131 17.36 -28.03 -4.85
CA LEU A 131 18.52 -28.09 -3.97
C LEU A 131 19.43 -29.28 -4.32
N ASN A 132 18.87 -30.44 -4.63
CA ASN A 132 19.66 -31.61 -5.05
C ASN A 132 20.37 -31.38 -6.39
N GLU A 133 19.72 -30.72 -7.35
CA GLU A 133 20.35 -30.32 -8.63
C GLU A 133 21.50 -29.34 -8.39
N ALA A 134 21.29 -28.30 -7.60
CA ALA A 134 22.32 -27.33 -7.24
C ALA A 134 23.50 -27.97 -6.49
N ILE A 135 23.24 -28.95 -5.63
CA ILE A 135 24.25 -29.75 -4.93
C ILE A 135 25.10 -30.54 -5.95
N ASP A 136 24.46 -31.21 -6.92
CA ASP A 136 25.17 -31.99 -7.95
C ASP A 136 26.09 -31.08 -8.78
N ASP A 137 25.60 -29.91 -9.20
CA ASP A 137 26.33 -28.90 -9.96
C ASP A 137 27.51 -28.31 -9.17
N ALA A 138 27.32 -28.02 -7.89
CA ALA A 138 28.39 -27.51 -7.02
C ALA A 138 29.57 -28.49 -6.91
N GLY A 139 29.33 -29.78 -7.11
CA GLY A 139 30.33 -30.85 -7.21
C GLY A 139 31.31 -30.69 -8.37
N GLY A 140 31.00 -29.86 -9.36
CA GLY A 140 31.82 -29.63 -10.55
C GLY A 140 32.08 -30.91 -11.34
N THR A 141 33.30 -31.09 -11.86
CA THR A 141 33.66 -32.27 -12.68
C THR A 141 33.58 -33.61 -11.94
N LEU A 142 33.64 -33.59 -10.60
CA LEU A 142 33.44 -34.81 -9.81
C LEU A 142 31.96 -35.15 -9.66
N GLY A 143 31.05 -34.17 -9.77
CA GLY A 143 29.61 -34.35 -9.62
C GLY A 143 29.26 -35.24 -8.43
N PHE A 144 28.49 -36.30 -8.68
CA PHE A 144 28.07 -37.27 -7.66
C PHE A 144 29.22 -38.04 -6.98
N LEU A 145 30.43 -38.06 -7.54
CA LEU A 145 31.61 -38.70 -6.94
C LEU A 145 32.27 -37.82 -5.87
N ASN A 146 31.87 -36.56 -5.75
CA ASN A 146 32.33 -35.68 -4.68
C ASN A 146 31.75 -36.15 -3.33
N PRO A 147 32.58 -36.49 -2.31
CA PRO A 147 32.09 -36.98 -1.02
C PRO A 147 31.18 -35.98 -0.29
N THR A 148 31.40 -34.68 -0.49
CA THR A 148 30.57 -33.62 0.09
C THR A 148 29.18 -33.60 -0.56
N VAL A 149 29.11 -33.82 -1.88
CA VAL A 149 27.84 -33.96 -2.62
C VAL A 149 27.06 -35.18 -2.10
N GLN A 150 27.70 -36.34 -2.00
CA GLN A 150 27.04 -37.55 -1.49
C GLN A 150 26.50 -37.36 -0.07
N ARG A 151 27.29 -36.72 0.79
CA ARG A 151 26.88 -36.37 2.17
C ARG A 151 25.67 -35.43 2.17
N ALA A 152 25.70 -34.37 1.36
CA ALA A 152 24.62 -33.41 1.27
C ALA A 152 23.31 -34.08 0.82
N LYS A 153 23.34 -34.92 -0.23
CA LYS A 153 22.14 -35.63 -0.72
C LYS A 153 21.55 -36.59 0.32
N GLN A 154 22.41 -37.27 1.08
CA GLN A 154 21.98 -38.11 2.20
C GLN A 154 21.30 -37.26 3.29
N GLN A 155 21.89 -36.11 3.62
CA GLN A 155 21.35 -35.19 4.61
C GLN A 155 20.02 -34.55 4.15
N VAL A 156 19.87 -34.21 2.87
CA VAL A 156 18.59 -33.73 2.29
C VAL A 156 17.50 -34.80 2.43
N THR A 157 17.83 -36.07 2.17
CA THR A 157 16.88 -37.20 2.36
C THR A 157 16.46 -37.35 3.82
N GLN A 158 17.41 -37.21 4.76
CA GLN A 158 17.13 -37.22 6.19
C GLN A 158 16.28 -36.01 6.62
N LEU A 159 16.56 -34.82 6.08
CA LEU A 159 15.79 -33.61 6.36
C LEU A 159 14.34 -33.80 5.94
N LYS A 160 14.10 -34.28 4.71
CA LYS A 160 12.75 -34.60 4.23
C LYS A 160 12.02 -35.53 5.19
N THR A 161 12.69 -36.59 5.63
CA THR A 161 12.10 -37.59 6.54
C THR A 161 11.71 -36.96 7.88
N GLN A 162 12.55 -36.06 8.41
CA GLN A 162 12.29 -35.37 9.68
C GLN A 162 11.17 -34.32 9.55
N LEU A 163 11.10 -33.61 8.41
CA LEU A 163 10.05 -32.64 8.14
C LEU A 163 8.70 -33.30 7.87
N ALA A 164 8.66 -34.52 7.30
CA ALA A 164 7.40 -35.22 7.03
C ALA A 164 6.50 -35.40 8.28
N GLY A 165 7.11 -35.46 9.48
CA GLY A 165 6.40 -35.56 10.77
C GLY A 165 6.07 -34.23 11.45
N ARG A 166 6.22 -33.10 10.76
CA ARG A 166 5.91 -31.75 11.28
C ARG A 166 4.60 -31.23 10.72
N ASN A 167 3.90 -30.39 11.48
CA ASN A 167 2.69 -29.72 11.03
C ASN A 167 3.05 -28.70 9.93
N ALA A 168 2.21 -28.57 8.92
CA ALA A 168 2.48 -27.69 7.77
C ALA A 168 2.59 -26.19 8.14
N ASN A 169 1.94 -25.78 9.23
CA ASN A 169 1.97 -24.43 9.76
C ASN A 169 3.10 -24.16 10.78
N GLU A 170 3.96 -25.15 11.08
CA GLU A 170 5.02 -25.00 12.08
C GLU A 170 6.30 -24.43 11.45
N ALA A 171 6.80 -23.30 11.98
CA ALA A 171 8.14 -22.84 11.67
C ALA A 171 9.18 -23.73 12.39
N VAL A 172 10.11 -24.32 11.65
CA VAL A 172 11.05 -25.32 12.16
C VAL A 172 12.45 -24.73 12.26
N ALA A 173 12.94 -24.54 13.49
CA ALA A 173 14.36 -24.25 13.70
C ALA A 173 15.18 -25.47 13.26
N LEU A 174 16.00 -25.32 12.21
CA LEU A 174 16.81 -26.44 11.70
C LEU A 174 17.86 -26.90 12.72
N SER A 175 18.21 -26.04 13.69
CA SER A 175 19.02 -26.39 14.86
C SER A 175 18.37 -27.40 15.80
N SER A 176 17.05 -27.53 15.77
CA SER A 176 16.30 -28.53 16.55
C SER A 176 16.24 -29.90 15.89
N LEU A 177 16.64 -29.99 14.62
CA LEU A 177 16.60 -31.23 13.84
C LEU A 177 17.97 -31.92 13.85
N PRO A 178 18.04 -33.26 14.07
CA PRO A 178 19.31 -33.98 14.11
C PRO A 178 20.21 -33.76 12.89
N VAL A 179 19.64 -33.56 11.69
CA VAL A 179 20.41 -33.35 10.46
C VAL A 179 20.55 -31.87 10.06
N GLY A 180 19.73 -30.98 10.62
CA GLY A 180 19.53 -29.64 10.04
C GLY A 180 20.81 -28.79 9.98
N LEU A 181 21.55 -28.66 11.09
CA LEU A 181 22.80 -27.89 11.09
C LEU A 181 23.93 -28.57 10.30
N ASP A 182 23.98 -29.89 10.29
CA ASP A 182 25.00 -30.62 9.55
C ASP A 182 24.79 -30.50 8.04
N LEU A 183 23.53 -30.47 7.59
CA LEU A 183 23.20 -30.12 6.20
C LEU A 183 23.65 -28.69 5.88
N MET A 184 23.26 -27.70 6.68
CA MET A 184 23.61 -26.30 6.42
C MET A 184 25.13 -26.06 6.38
N ARG A 185 25.91 -26.74 7.23
CA ARG A 185 27.39 -26.72 7.15
C ARG A 185 27.90 -27.34 5.85
N THR A 186 27.36 -28.49 5.45
CA THR A 186 27.77 -29.18 4.23
C THR A 186 27.41 -28.35 2.97
N LEU A 187 26.27 -27.67 2.97
CA LEU A 187 25.88 -26.72 1.93
C LEU A 187 26.80 -25.50 1.87
N ALA A 188 27.23 -24.98 3.03
CA ALA A 188 28.23 -23.91 3.09
C ALA A 188 29.59 -24.35 2.51
N ASP A 189 30.03 -25.58 2.80
CA ASP A 189 31.25 -26.17 2.22
C ASP A 189 31.15 -26.27 0.68
N LEU A 190 29.99 -26.72 0.16
CA LEU A 190 29.73 -26.73 -1.29
C LEU A 190 29.69 -25.32 -1.87
N GLY A 191 29.11 -24.36 -1.15
CA GLY A 191 29.08 -22.95 -1.55
C GLY A 191 30.47 -22.32 -1.66
N ALA A 192 31.44 -22.78 -0.86
CA ALA A 192 32.85 -22.37 -1.00
C ALA A 192 33.52 -22.97 -2.24
N LEU A 193 33.08 -24.15 -2.70
CA LEU A 193 33.53 -24.77 -3.95
C LEU A 193 32.88 -24.16 -5.19
N ALA A 194 31.68 -23.60 -5.06
CA ALA A 194 30.93 -22.93 -6.11
C ALA A 194 30.63 -21.47 -5.71
N PRO A 195 31.65 -20.60 -5.60
CA PRO A 195 31.45 -19.23 -5.13
C PRO A 195 30.52 -18.43 -6.04
N ARG A 196 29.87 -17.42 -5.45
CA ARG A 196 28.99 -16.47 -6.15
C ARG A 196 29.74 -15.79 -7.30
N ASP A 197 29.10 -15.70 -8.46
CA ASP A 197 29.62 -14.96 -9.60
C ASP A 197 29.04 -13.54 -9.61
N LEU A 198 29.75 -12.62 -8.96
CA LEU A 198 29.32 -11.23 -8.84
C LEU A 198 29.28 -10.50 -10.19
N SER A 199 29.92 -11.04 -11.25
CA SER A 199 29.84 -10.46 -12.59
C SER A 199 28.47 -10.64 -13.25
N LEU A 200 27.67 -11.59 -12.75
CA LEU A 200 26.34 -11.92 -13.24
C LEU A 200 25.22 -11.49 -12.27
N THR A 201 25.54 -10.60 -11.32
CA THR A 201 24.61 -10.15 -10.27
C THR A 201 23.22 -9.80 -10.83
N PRO A 202 22.13 -10.37 -10.27
CA PRO A 202 20.77 -10.05 -10.69
C PRO A 202 20.48 -8.56 -10.59
N LYS A 203 19.61 -8.07 -11.47
CA LYS A 203 19.11 -6.70 -11.42
C LYS A 203 17.59 -6.68 -11.34
N ALA A 204 17.06 -5.66 -10.69
CA ALA A 204 15.69 -5.23 -10.82
C ALA A 204 15.64 -3.95 -11.67
N THR A 205 14.88 -3.97 -12.75
CA THR A 205 14.60 -2.79 -13.58
C THR A 205 13.18 -2.31 -13.34
N PHE A 206 13.00 -1.01 -13.15
CA PHE A 206 11.71 -0.36 -12.93
C PHE A 206 11.41 0.61 -14.07
N LYS A 207 10.25 0.44 -14.70
CA LYS A 207 9.87 1.17 -15.91
C LYS A 207 8.59 1.94 -15.68
N VAL A 208 8.64 3.25 -15.88
CA VAL A 208 7.48 4.15 -15.78
C VAL A 208 7.23 4.74 -17.15
N ALA A 209 6.11 4.39 -17.78
CA ALA A 209 5.75 4.91 -19.10
C ALA A 209 4.24 4.89 -19.33
N ALA A 210 3.79 5.80 -20.19
CA ALA A 210 2.44 5.76 -20.73
C ALA A 210 2.27 4.60 -21.73
N PRO A 211 1.07 3.99 -21.85
CA PRO A 211 -0.17 4.33 -21.13
C PRO A 211 -0.35 3.66 -19.76
N GLN A 212 0.58 2.80 -19.33
CA GLN A 212 0.47 2.03 -18.08
C GLN A 212 0.42 2.93 -16.84
N ALA A 213 1.28 3.95 -16.81
CA ALA A 213 1.28 5.02 -15.83
C ALA A 213 0.97 6.36 -16.48
N SER A 214 0.08 7.15 -15.86
CA SER A 214 -0.28 8.49 -16.39
C SER A 214 0.54 9.62 -15.78
N SER A 215 1.27 9.33 -14.69
CA SER A 215 2.15 10.26 -13.97
C SER A 215 3.49 9.58 -13.61
N SER A 216 4.40 10.36 -13.05
CA SER A 216 5.71 9.87 -12.59
C SER A 216 5.60 9.08 -11.31
N HIS A 217 6.48 8.10 -11.13
CA HIS A 217 6.54 7.27 -9.92
C HIS A 217 7.92 7.31 -9.28
N SER A 218 8.05 6.76 -8.08
CA SER A 218 9.33 6.49 -7.44
C SER A 218 9.41 5.02 -7.00
N VAL A 219 10.59 4.64 -6.53
CA VAL A 219 10.95 3.32 -6.03
C VAL A 219 11.94 3.52 -4.88
N THR A 220 11.50 3.29 -3.65
CA THR A 220 12.30 3.44 -2.44
C THR A 220 12.31 2.11 -1.70
N SER A 221 13.50 1.66 -1.28
CA SER A 221 13.67 0.42 -0.53
C SER A 221 12.93 0.46 0.80
N LEU A 222 12.15 -0.60 1.05
CA LEU A 222 11.49 -0.87 2.33
C LEU A 222 12.21 -1.98 3.09
N ILE A 223 12.64 -3.03 2.39
CA ILE A 223 13.36 -4.17 2.94
C ILE A 223 14.52 -4.50 2.00
N TRP A 224 15.71 -4.75 2.53
CA TRP A 224 16.84 -5.28 1.75
C TRP A 224 17.84 -6.03 2.65
N PRO A 225 18.58 -7.02 2.12
CA PRO A 225 19.60 -7.74 2.89
C PRO A 225 20.71 -6.84 3.41
N VAL A 226 21.23 -7.16 4.59
CA VAL A 226 22.46 -6.54 5.10
C VAL A 226 23.61 -6.89 4.17
N GLY A 227 24.36 -5.88 3.71
CA GLY A 227 25.39 -6.00 2.67
C GLY A 227 24.95 -5.45 1.33
N ALA A 228 23.64 -5.41 1.05
CA ALA A 228 23.10 -4.70 -0.11
C ALA A 228 22.94 -3.20 0.18
N THR A 229 22.91 -2.40 -0.90
CA THR A 229 22.71 -0.94 -0.82
C THR A 229 21.23 -0.61 -0.98
N ALA A 230 20.71 0.29 -0.12
CA ALA A 230 19.36 0.80 -0.28
C ALA A 230 19.19 1.52 -1.63
N PHE A 231 18.04 1.35 -2.26
CA PHE A 231 17.68 2.04 -3.50
C PHE A 231 16.64 3.10 -3.19
N ASP A 232 16.95 4.36 -3.43
CA ASP A 232 16.02 5.49 -3.26
C ASP A 232 16.29 6.54 -4.33
N GLN A 233 15.24 7.13 -4.91
CA GLN A 233 15.40 8.27 -5.83
C GLN A 233 15.05 9.58 -5.14
N SER A 234 15.87 10.61 -5.32
CA SER A 234 15.60 11.95 -4.81
C SER A 234 14.40 12.66 -5.46
N SER A 235 13.82 12.10 -6.53
CA SER A 235 12.66 12.65 -7.25
C SER A 235 11.92 11.53 -7.99
N ALA A 236 10.63 11.71 -8.26
CA ALA A 236 9.87 10.82 -9.13
C ALA A 236 10.39 10.88 -10.59
N PHE A 237 10.20 9.81 -11.36
CA PHE A 237 10.75 9.66 -12.70
C PHE A 237 9.74 9.10 -13.72
N ILE A 238 10.05 9.35 -15.00
CA ILE A 238 9.48 8.68 -16.17
C ILE A 238 10.67 8.07 -16.92
N GLY A 239 10.52 6.85 -17.42
CA GLY A 239 11.58 6.06 -18.03
C GLY A 239 12.01 4.89 -17.15
N ASP A 240 13.27 4.50 -17.30
CA ASP A 240 13.80 3.27 -16.71
C ASP A 240 14.88 3.60 -15.67
N VAL A 241 14.81 2.94 -14.51
CA VAL A 241 15.88 2.92 -13.51
C VAL A 241 16.15 1.47 -13.11
N GLU A 242 17.36 1.18 -12.63
CA GLU A 242 17.72 -0.18 -12.21
C GLU A 242 18.52 -0.17 -10.90
N THR A 243 18.46 -1.29 -10.19
CA THR A 243 19.30 -1.56 -9.02
C THR A 243 19.83 -2.99 -9.05
N SER A 244 21.01 -3.19 -8.47
CA SER A 244 21.65 -4.50 -8.34
C SER A 244 21.14 -5.23 -7.10
N LEU A 245 20.90 -6.53 -7.23
CA LEU A 245 20.47 -7.41 -6.14
C LEU A 245 21.63 -8.35 -5.77
N ALA A 246 22.66 -7.78 -5.13
CA ALA A 246 23.97 -8.44 -4.94
C ALA A 246 23.99 -9.50 -3.83
N GLU A 247 23.11 -9.38 -2.85
CA GLU A 247 23.00 -10.32 -1.73
C GLU A 247 21.73 -11.19 -1.88
N PRO A 248 21.79 -12.50 -1.56
CA PRO A 248 20.60 -13.30 -1.37
C PRO A 248 19.69 -12.71 -0.29
N GLY A 249 18.39 -12.84 -0.48
CA GLY A 249 17.38 -12.45 0.49
C GLY A 249 16.20 -11.68 -0.08
N LEU A 250 15.39 -11.14 0.82
CA LEU A 250 14.19 -10.39 0.48
C LEU A 250 14.52 -8.91 0.18
N TYR A 251 14.13 -8.47 -1.01
CA TYR A 251 14.10 -7.07 -1.42
C TYR A 251 12.66 -6.62 -1.60
N ALA A 252 12.29 -5.49 -1.00
CA ALA A 252 10.98 -4.87 -1.19
C ALA A 252 11.12 -3.36 -1.39
N TRP A 253 10.24 -2.80 -2.22
CA TRP A 253 10.20 -1.37 -2.54
C TRP A 253 8.78 -0.83 -2.48
N ALA A 254 8.68 0.49 -2.33
CA ALA A 254 7.44 1.25 -2.48
C ALA A 254 7.62 2.49 -3.34
N CYS A 255 6.54 2.96 -3.96
CA CYS A 255 6.48 4.33 -4.48
C CYS A 255 6.22 5.30 -3.32
N LYS A 256 7.09 6.27 -3.05
CA LYS A 256 6.86 7.24 -1.95
C LYS A 256 5.84 8.31 -2.30
N ILE A 257 5.53 8.48 -3.60
CA ILE A 257 4.37 9.26 -4.03
C ILE A 257 3.10 8.47 -3.69
N HIS A 258 3.07 7.16 -3.98
CA HIS A 258 1.92 6.29 -3.76
C HIS A 258 2.31 5.10 -2.87
N PRO A 259 2.44 5.27 -1.53
CA PRO A 259 3.09 4.32 -0.60
C PRO A 259 2.47 2.93 -0.47
N TYR A 260 1.40 2.65 -1.22
CA TYR A 260 0.75 1.34 -1.33
C TYR A 260 1.08 0.60 -2.63
N MET A 261 1.74 1.26 -3.58
CA MET A 261 2.37 0.58 -4.69
C MET A 261 3.60 -0.14 -4.14
N LEU A 262 3.51 -1.45 -4.02
CA LEU A 262 4.58 -2.30 -3.49
C LEU A 262 5.08 -3.25 -4.57
N GLY A 263 6.38 -3.52 -4.55
CA GLY A 263 7.04 -4.54 -5.36
C GLY A 263 8.07 -5.30 -4.52
N ALA A 264 8.26 -6.58 -4.79
CA ALA A 264 9.22 -7.40 -4.07
C ALA A 264 9.94 -8.40 -4.98
N VAL A 265 11.20 -8.67 -4.66
CA VAL A 265 11.98 -9.77 -5.24
C VAL A 265 12.62 -10.57 -4.12
N VAL A 266 12.45 -11.89 -4.18
CA VAL A 266 13.28 -12.80 -3.39
C VAL A 266 14.45 -13.21 -4.26
N VAL A 267 15.68 -12.99 -3.79
CA VAL A 267 16.91 -13.46 -4.44
C VAL A 267 17.35 -14.71 -3.72
N ASP A 268 17.05 -15.86 -4.30
CA ASP A 268 17.32 -17.15 -3.68
C ASP A 268 18.80 -17.55 -3.80
N ASP A 269 19.34 -18.25 -2.80
CA ASP A 269 20.61 -18.95 -2.93
C ASP A 269 20.31 -20.43 -3.18
N PRO A 270 20.64 -20.98 -4.36
CA PRO A 270 20.21 -22.31 -4.75
C PRO A 270 20.83 -23.43 -3.88
N LEU A 271 21.83 -23.11 -3.06
CA LEU A 271 22.41 -24.02 -2.06
C LEU A 271 21.79 -23.84 -0.66
N THR A 272 20.48 -23.55 -0.60
CA THR A 272 19.70 -23.49 0.63
C THR A 272 18.36 -24.21 0.50
N PRO A 273 17.78 -24.75 1.60
CA PRO A 273 16.46 -25.38 1.55
C PRO A 273 15.34 -24.34 1.60
N GLY A 274 14.58 -24.21 0.50
CA GLY A 274 13.50 -23.23 0.36
C GLY A 274 13.99 -21.86 -0.11
N LEU A 275 13.08 -20.90 -0.25
CA LEU A 275 13.44 -19.54 -0.65
C LEU A 275 14.15 -18.80 0.48
N ASP A 276 15.38 -18.37 0.23
CA ASP A 276 16.18 -17.65 1.21
C ASP A 276 15.76 -16.18 1.36
N PHE A 277 15.30 -15.79 2.55
CA PHE A 277 15.05 -14.38 2.89
C PHE A 277 16.31 -13.64 3.36
N GLY A 278 17.43 -14.34 3.50
CA GLY A 278 18.69 -13.82 4.00
C GLY A 278 18.72 -13.76 5.52
N LYS A 279 19.92 -13.66 6.10
CA LYS A 279 20.10 -13.72 7.57
C LYS A 279 19.54 -12.52 8.32
N LYS A 280 19.89 -11.33 7.84
CA LYS A 280 19.52 -10.04 8.43
C LYS A 280 19.06 -9.10 7.33
N LEU A 281 18.03 -8.34 7.65
CA LEU A 281 17.39 -7.40 6.76
C LEU A 281 17.47 -6.01 7.36
N ASN A 282 17.79 -5.03 6.53
CA ASN A 282 17.46 -3.64 6.80
C ASN A 282 15.97 -3.45 6.50
N VAL A 283 15.25 -2.82 7.42
CA VAL A 283 13.84 -2.46 7.27
C VAL A 283 13.71 -0.95 7.47
N ALA A 284 13.15 -0.24 6.49
CA ALA A 284 13.12 1.23 6.43
C ALA A 284 12.21 1.93 7.46
N VAL A 285 11.65 1.18 8.42
CA VAL A 285 10.79 1.74 9.47
C VAL A 285 11.64 2.27 10.64
N LYS A 286 11.14 3.28 11.37
CA LYS A 286 11.76 3.84 12.59
C LYS A 286 13.22 4.31 12.44
N GLY A 287 13.57 4.99 11.35
CA GLY A 287 14.96 5.44 11.15
C GLY A 287 15.80 4.43 10.36
N GLY A 288 15.25 3.25 10.04
CA GLY A 288 15.99 2.12 9.55
C GLY A 288 16.41 1.21 10.71
N MET A 289 16.07 -0.06 10.63
CA MET A 289 16.43 -1.06 11.62
C MET A 289 17.03 -2.31 10.98
N VAL A 290 18.02 -2.91 11.64
CA VAL A 290 18.58 -4.19 11.22
C VAL A 290 17.97 -5.28 12.09
N VAL A 291 17.26 -6.21 11.46
CA VAL A 291 16.57 -7.30 12.15
C VAL A 291 16.85 -8.64 11.49
N PRO A 292 16.81 -9.76 12.24
CA PRO A 292 16.74 -11.09 11.66
C PRO A 292 15.55 -11.24 10.71
N SER A 293 15.66 -12.05 9.66
CA SER A 293 14.54 -12.23 8.72
C SER A 293 13.31 -12.92 9.32
N SER A 294 13.47 -13.68 10.42
CA SER A 294 12.34 -14.27 11.14
C SER A 294 11.59 -13.28 12.04
N SER A 295 12.06 -12.05 12.15
CA SER A 295 11.46 -11.02 13.01
C SER A 295 10.01 -10.76 12.69
N ASP A 296 9.21 -10.49 13.71
CA ASP A 296 7.77 -10.27 13.56
C ASP A 296 7.44 -9.12 12.61
N VAL A 297 8.20 -8.02 12.64
CA VAL A 297 8.01 -6.88 11.73
C VAL A 297 8.16 -7.27 10.26
N VAL A 298 9.08 -8.19 9.94
CA VAL A 298 9.27 -8.69 8.57
C VAL A 298 8.04 -9.50 8.16
N GLN A 299 7.56 -10.37 9.05
CA GLN A 299 6.35 -11.17 8.79
C GLN A 299 5.11 -10.30 8.60
N GLN A 300 4.91 -9.27 9.43
CA GLN A 300 3.81 -8.32 9.26
C GLN A 300 3.89 -7.59 7.92
N LEU A 301 5.08 -7.16 7.50
CA LEU A 301 5.26 -6.46 6.22
C LEU A 301 5.05 -7.38 5.01
N VAL A 302 5.51 -8.63 5.06
CA VAL A 302 5.28 -9.63 4.01
C VAL A 302 3.79 -9.98 3.91
N GLN A 303 3.11 -10.20 5.03
CA GLN A 303 1.66 -10.41 5.04
C GLN A 303 0.91 -9.21 4.45
N LYS A 304 1.30 -7.98 4.82
CA LYS A 304 0.70 -6.77 4.25
C LYS A 304 0.98 -6.64 2.77
N PHE A 305 2.16 -6.99 2.29
CA PHE A 305 2.48 -7.00 0.86
C PHE A 305 1.45 -7.83 0.07
N PHE A 306 1.14 -9.06 0.51
CA PHE A 306 0.14 -9.89 -0.16
C PHE A 306 -1.28 -9.36 0.01
N ARG A 307 -1.67 -8.88 1.19
CA ARG A 307 -2.99 -8.27 1.39
C ARG A 307 -3.22 -7.02 0.54
N ILE A 308 -2.17 -6.26 0.27
CA ILE A 308 -2.23 -5.03 -0.52
C ILE A 308 -2.24 -5.35 -2.00
N THR A 309 -1.33 -6.23 -2.45
CA THR A 309 -1.05 -6.45 -3.87
C THR A 309 -1.83 -7.61 -4.52
N ALA A 310 -2.49 -8.46 -3.73
CA ALA A 310 -3.40 -9.49 -4.23
C ALA A 310 -4.86 -9.13 -3.89
N PRO A 311 -5.64 -8.60 -4.85
CA PRO A 311 -7.02 -8.15 -4.58
C PRO A 311 -7.96 -9.25 -4.07
N ASP A 312 -7.69 -10.52 -4.37
CA ASP A 312 -8.45 -11.66 -3.87
C ASP A 312 -8.37 -11.80 -2.34
N ASN A 313 -7.35 -11.21 -1.71
CA ASN A 313 -7.19 -11.19 -0.25
C ASN A 313 -7.96 -10.04 0.44
N TRP A 314 -8.64 -9.17 -0.30
CA TRP A 314 -9.39 -8.04 0.28
C TRP A 314 -10.67 -8.51 0.99
N GLN A 315 -11.05 -7.79 2.04
CA GLN A 315 -12.20 -8.14 2.86
C GLN A 315 -13.51 -7.67 2.23
N THR A 316 -14.36 -8.61 1.85
CA THR A 316 -15.70 -8.28 1.30
C THR A 316 -16.78 -8.59 2.33
N PHE A 317 -17.34 -7.55 2.94
CA PHE A 317 -18.45 -7.62 3.87
C PHE A 317 -19.80 -7.53 3.15
N SER A 318 -20.86 -7.95 3.86
CA SER A 318 -22.26 -7.74 3.47
C SER A 318 -23.05 -7.09 4.61
N ASN A 319 -24.11 -6.36 4.27
CA ASN A 319 -25.04 -5.81 5.27
C ASN A 319 -25.99 -6.88 5.85
N THR A 320 -26.22 -7.98 5.13
CA THR A 320 -27.32 -8.92 5.44
C THR A 320 -26.84 -10.31 5.85
N GLU A 321 -25.62 -10.69 5.49
CA GLU A 321 -25.11 -12.03 5.73
C GLU A 321 -23.64 -11.99 6.11
N ALA A 322 -23.21 -13.00 6.87
CA ALA A 322 -21.80 -13.20 7.16
C ALA A 322 -21.07 -13.74 5.92
N LYS A 323 -19.78 -13.44 5.80
CA LYS A 323 -18.94 -13.86 4.68
C LYS A 323 -17.68 -14.56 5.19
N ALA A 324 -17.39 -15.74 4.67
CA ALA A 324 -16.10 -16.36 4.89
C ALA A 324 -15.01 -15.50 4.23
N TRP A 325 -13.90 -15.31 4.92
CA TRP A 325 -12.73 -14.65 4.36
C TRP A 325 -11.48 -15.38 4.84
N ASN A 326 -10.84 -16.07 3.90
CA ASN A 326 -9.59 -16.74 4.12
C ASN A 326 -8.58 -16.26 3.05
N PRO A 327 -7.68 -15.32 3.39
CA PRO A 327 -6.67 -14.85 2.45
C PRO A 327 -5.66 -15.95 2.16
N SER A 328 -5.16 -16.00 0.93
CA SER A 328 -4.16 -16.97 0.49
C SER A 328 -2.78 -16.32 0.29
N TYR A 329 -1.74 -17.08 0.58
CA TYR A 329 -0.34 -16.74 0.40
C TYR A 329 0.37 -17.82 -0.43
N PRO A 330 1.61 -17.59 -0.87
CA PRO A 330 2.38 -18.63 -1.55
C PRO A 330 2.44 -19.94 -0.73
N PRO A 331 2.03 -21.10 -1.27
CA PRO A 331 2.27 -22.39 -0.63
C PRO A 331 3.72 -22.83 -0.88
N ALA A 332 4.67 -22.01 -0.42
CA ALA A 332 6.09 -22.14 -0.69
C ALA A 332 6.92 -22.23 0.60
N PRO A 333 8.04 -22.96 0.58
CA PRO A 333 8.96 -23.06 1.70
C PRO A 333 9.83 -21.81 1.76
N ILE A 334 9.91 -21.17 2.93
CA ILE A 334 10.70 -19.96 3.17
C ILE A 334 11.76 -20.23 4.23
N LEU A 335 13.02 -19.99 3.89
CA LEU A 335 14.13 -20.02 4.82
C LEU A 335 14.37 -18.63 5.41
N MET A 336 14.35 -18.56 6.74
CA MET A 336 14.63 -17.36 7.52
C MET A 336 15.69 -17.65 8.57
N TYR A 337 16.08 -16.63 9.33
CA TYR A 337 17.08 -16.76 10.37
C TYR A 337 16.66 -15.99 11.63
N ASP A 338 16.95 -16.57 12.79
CA ASP A 338 16.69 -15.97 14.10
C ASP A 338 17.79 -14.96 14.54
N ALA A 339 17.63 -14.41 15.74
CA ALA A 339 18.58 -13.44 16.31
C ALA A 339 20.00 -13.99 16.50
N ALA A 340 20.15 -15.32 16.64
CA ALA A 340 21.43 -16.02 16.71
C ALA A 340 21.92 -16.47 15.32
N GLU A 341 21.30 -15.97 14.25
CA GLU A 341 21.53 -16.35 12.85
C GLU A 341 21.38 -17.85 12.60
N GLN A 342 20.56 -18.54 13.41
CA GLN A 342 20.23 -19.94 13.18
C GLN A 342 19.09 -20.05 12.16
N PRO A 343 19.16 -21.00 11.22
CA PRO A 343 18.16 -21.15 10.18
C PRO A 343 16.84 -21.69 10.72
N VAL A 344 15.75 -21.06 10.28
CA VAL A 344 14.36 -21.39 10.59
C VAL A 344 13.62 -21.55 9.27
N LEU A 345 13.13 -22.77 9.00
CA LEU A 345 12.39 -23.09 7.79
C LEU A 345 10.89 -23.03 8.07
N VAL A 346 10.17 -22.17 7.34
CA VAL A 346 8.70 -22.24 7.24
C VAL A 346 8.39 -23.13 6.03
N PRO A 347 7.84 -24.33 6.21
CA PRO A 347 7.66 -25.27 5.12
C PRO A 347 6.50 -24.89 4.18
N LEU A 348 5.44 -24.26 4.72
CA LEU A 348 4.29 -23.79 3.96
C LEU A 348 3.85 -22.41 4.49
N LEU A 349 4.20 -21.34 3.76
CA LEU A 349 3.95 -19.96 4.20
C LEU A 349 2.46 -19.67 4.41
N ASP A 350 1.58 -20.21 3.55
CA ASP A 350 0.13 -20.06 3.65
C ASP A 350 -0.43 -20.52 5.01
N ALA A 351 -0.25 -21.79 5.36
CA ALA A 351 -0.71 -22.34 6.64
C ALA A 351 -0.02 -21.68 7.85
N TYR A 352 1.26 -21.31 7.72
CA TYR A 352 1.98 -20.57 8.76
C TYR A 352 1.34 -19.21 9.03
N TYR A 353 0.97 -18.46 7.99
CA TYR A 353 0.35 -17.14 8.14
C TYR A 353 -1.10 -17.21 8.61
N GLU A 354 -1.86 -18.21 8.16
CA GLU A 354 -3.21 -18.45 8.68
C GLU A 354 -3.18 -18.63 10.20
N SER A 355 -2.20 -19.39 10.71
CA SER A 355 -2.00 -19.59 12.15
C SER A 355 -1.48 -18.34 12.86
N LYS A 356 -0.38 -17.77 12.35
CA LYS A 356 0.32 -16.64 12.98
C LYS A 356 -0.57 -15.41 13.12
N PHE A 357 -1.40 -15.14 12.12
CA PHE A 357 -2.27 -13.96 12.08
C PHE A 357 -3.72 -14.28 12.44
N SER A 358 -4.02 -15.51 12.83
CA SER A 358 -5.39 -15.96 13.20
C SER A 358 -6.41 -15.63 12.11
N GLU A 359 -6.09 -16.02 10.87
CA GLU A 359 -6.91 -15.77 9.69
C GLU A 359 -7.89 -16.93 9.45
N GLY A 360 -8.55 -16.99 8.29
CA GLY A 360 -9.63 -17.97 8.07
C GLY A 360 -10.91 -17.66 8.87
N VAL A 361 -11.28 -16.38 8.98
CA VAL A 361 -12.38 -15.93 9.83
C VAL A 361 -13.69 -15.72 9.06
N THR A 362 -14.80 -15.73 9.80
CA THR A 362 -16.09 -15.29 9.28
C THR A 362 -16.30 -13.81 9.56
N LEU A 363 -16.34 -13.00 8.49
CA LEU A 363 -16.71 -11.60 8.55
C LEU A 363 -18.21 -11.48 8.89
N PRO A 364 -18.60 -10.77 9.96
CA PRO A 364 -20.00 -10.65 10.35
C PRO A 364 -20.80 -9.81 9.35
N ALA A 365 -22.12 -10.06 9.30
CA ALA A 365 -23.05 -9.15 8.64
C ALA A 365 -23.01 -7.78 9.33
N LEU A 366 -22.90 -6.70 8.57
CA LEU A 366 -22.84 -5.34 9.08
C LEU A 366 -24.25 -4.77 9.28
N THR A 367 -24.89 -5.16 10.38
CA THR A 367 -26.27 -4.75 10.71
C THR A 367 -26.34 -3.57 11.70
N GLN A 368 -25.25 -3.26 12.40
CA GLN A 368 -25.21 -2.18 13.38
C GLN A 368 -24.99 -0.82 12.71
N ARG A 369 -25.94 0.09 12.90
CA ARG A 369 -25.82 1.51 12.56
C ARG A 369 -25.77 2.35 13.85
N PRO A 370 -25.19 3.56 13.81
CA PRO A 370 -25.30 4.49 14.93
C PRO A 370 -26.77 4.73 15.29
N SER A 371 -27.08 4.70 16.59
CA SER A 371 -28.44 4.91 17.10
C SER A 371 -28.93 6.36 16.93
N VAL A 372 -27.99 7.30 16.85
CA VAL A 372 -28.24 8.70 16.54
C VAL A 372 -27.80 8.96 15.10
N PRO A 373 -28.66 9.54 14.25
CA PRO A 373 -28.28 9.91 12.89
C PRO A 373 -27.14 10.94 12.84
N GLY A 374 -26.36 10.92 11.76
CA GLY A 374 -25.52 12.06 11.40
C GLY A 374 -26.36 13.26 10.89
N VAL A 375 -25.68 14.36 10.59
CA VAL A 375 -26.26 15.51 9.89
C VAL A 375 -25.69 15.57 8.47
N GLY A 376 -26.57 15.72 7.47
CA GLY A 376 -26.19 15.91 6.07
C GLY A 376 -25.81 14.63 5.35
N GLU A 377 -24.64 14.62 4.72
CA GLU A 377 -24.16 13.52 3.88
C GLU A 377 -22.65 13.30 4.05
N LEU A 378 -22.17 12.19 3.52
CA LEU A 378 -20.77 11.83 3.50
C LEU A 378 -20.36 11.44 2.08
N TRP A 379 -19.19 11.89 1.65
CA TRP A 379 -18.54 11.45 0.42
C TRP A 379 -17.30 10.63 0.74
N VAL A 380 -17.14 9.50 0.04
CA VAL A 380 -16.00 8.58 0.20
C VAL A 380 -15.44 8.23 -1.17
N ASP A 381 -14.13 8.37 -1.36
CA ASP A 381 -13.46 7.93 -2.58
C ASP A 381 -13.32 6.41 -2.59
N THR A 382 -14.17 5.73 -3.36
CA THR A 382 -14.05 4.31 -3.66
C THR A 382 -13.01 4.10 -4.76
N GLN A 383 -11.77 4.47 -4.44
CA GLN A 383 -10.63 4.60 -5.36
C GLN A 383 -10.35 3.35 -6.22
N MET A 384 -10.67 2.15 -5.72
CA MET A 384 -10.33 0.89 -6.40
C MET A 384 -11.41 0.40 -7.34
N GLU A 385 -12.64 0.93 -7.25
CA GLU A 385 -13.76 0.45 -8.05
C GLU A 385 -13.48 0.52 -9.55
N GLN A 386 -13.78 -0.55 -10.26
CA GLN A 386 -13.72 -0.59 -11.72
C GLN A 386 -15.11 -0.44 -12.30
N TYR A 387 -15.18 0.22 -13.46
CA TYR A 387 -16.42 0.50 -14.16
C TYR A 387 -16.28 0.14 -15.65
N ALA A 388 -17.39 -0.25 -16.27
CA ALA A 388 -17.41 -0.78 -17.64
C ALA A 388 -16.93 0.22 -18.70
N GLY A 389 -17.27 1.51 -18.55
CA GLY A 389 -16.88 2.59 -19.45
C GLY A 389 -15.58 3.29 -19.10
N LYS A 390 -14.86 2.84 -18.06
CA LYS A 390 -13.62 3.44 -17.58
C LYS A 390 -12.42 2.51 -17.81
N SER A 391 -11.28 3.08 -18.20
CA SER A 391 -10.00 2.36 -18.22
C SER A 391 -9.15 2.60 -16.98
N LYS A 392 -9.55 3.55 -16.11
CA LYS A 392 -8.90 3.82 -14.82
C LYS A 392 -9.89 3.62 -13.67
N SER A 393 -9.38 3.19 -12.51
CA SER A 393 -10.20 2.89 -11.33
C SER A 393 -10.65 4.13 -10.57
N GLY A 394 -11.83 4.02 -9.98
CA GLY A 394 -12.29 4.83 -8.86
C GLY A 394 -13.52 5.69 -9.14
N ALA A 395 -14.24 6.03 -8.07
CA ALA A 395 -15.40 6.90 -8.07
C ALA A 395 -15.50 7.67 -6.74
N ALA A 396 -16.32 8.72 -6.71
CA ALA A 396 -16.75 9.37 -5.48
C ALA A 396 -18.12 8.84 -5.06
N THR A 397 -18.18 8.18 -3.89
CA THR A 397 -19.39 7.53 -3.35
C THR A 397 -20.05 8.41 -2.30
N LYS A 398 -21.32 8.76 -2.49
CA LYS A 398 -22.14 9.48 -1.52
C LYS A 398 -22.94 8.54 -0.64
N VAL A 399 -22.83 8.73 0.66
CA VAL A 399 -23.59 8.07 1.72
C VAL A 399 -24.54 9.09 2.37
N ASP A 400 -25.81 8.72 2.51
CA ASP A 400 -26.77 9.41 3.38
C ASP A 400 -26.50 8.95 4.82
N VAL A 401 -26.04 9.86 5.69
CA VAL A 401 -25.70 9.55 7.09
C VAL A 401 -26.90 9.67 8.04
N VAL A 402 -28.07 10.02 7.52
CA VAL A 402 -29.34 9.98 8.25
C VAL A 402 -29.92 8.58 8.21
N ASN A 403 -29.95 7.98 7.02
CA ASN A 403 -30.56 6.67 6.77
C ASN A 403 -29.54 5.54 6.54
N TRP A 404 -28.25 5.87 6.46
CA TRP A 404 -27.14 4.93 6.26
C TRP A 404 -27.24 4.12 4.96
N THR A 405 -27.49 4.82 3.85
CA THR A 405 -27.59 4.23 2.52
C THR A 405 -26.58 4.84 1.54
N VAL A 406 -26.09 4.04 0.60
CA VAL A 406 -25.26 4.53 -0.51
C VAL A 406 -26.19 5.14 -1.56
N ALA A 407 -26.26 6.46 -1.58
CA ALA A 407 -27.21 7.21 -2.40
C ALA A 407 -26.73 7.36 -3.86
N ARG A 408 -25.42 7.58 -4.06
CA ARG A 408 -24.85 7.84 -5.39
C ARG A 408 -23.41 7.38 -5.49
N LYS A 409 -22.99 7.01 -6.71
CA LYS A 409 -21.60 6.89 -7.14
C LYS A 409 -21.37 7.79 -8.36
N VAL A 410 -20.42 8.72 -8.23
CA VAL A 410 -19.99 9.60 -9.33
C VAL A 410 -18.81 8.94 -10.02
N ALA A 411 -19.06 8.38 -11.20
CA ALA A 411 -18.15 7.48 -11.91
C ALA A 411 -17.97 7.93 -13.36
N LEU A 412 -17.53 9.18 -13.55
CA LEU A 412 -17.54 9.93 -14.81
C LEU A 412 -16.69 9.27 -15.92
N PRO A 413 -17.29 8.57 -16.90
CA PRO A 413 -16.51 7.85 -17.92
C PRO A 413 -15.71 8.78 -18.83
N GLN A 414 -16.24 9.97 -19.10
CA GLN A 414 -15.64 10.98 -19.98
C GLN A 414 -14.36 11.61 -19.42
N ILE A 415 -14.18 11.62 -18.10
CA ILE A 415 -12.95 12.10 -17.44
C ILE A 415 -12.04 10.91 -17.14
N ASN A 416 -12.65 9.75 -16.93
CA ASN A 416 -11.96 8.51 -16.59
C ASN A 416 -11.08 8.70 -15.35
N LEU A 417 -11.70 9.23 -14.27
CA LEU A 417 -11.05 9.53 -12.99
C LEU A 417 -10.01 8.46 -12.66
N ASN A 418 -8.76 8.89 -12.49
CA ASN A 418 -7.65 7.99 -12.22
C ASN A 418 -7.28 8.04 -10.74
N ASN A 419 -7.76 7.05 -9.99
CA ASN A 419 -7.46 6.89 -8.58
C ASN A 419 -7.81 8.16 -7.76
N PRO A 420 -9.10 8.52 -7.65
CA PRO A 420 -9.52 9.64 -6.81
C PRO A 420 -9.01 9.45 -5.38
N HIS A 421 -8.53 10.51 -4.74
CA HIS A 421 -7.77 10.39 -3.49
C HIS A 421 -8.25 11.29 -2.35
N ASN A 422 -8.59 12.54 -2.65
CA ASN A 422 -9.15 13.46 -1.67
C ASN A 422 -10.24 14.34 -2.28
N MET A 423 -11.18 14.74 -1.42
CA MET A 423 -12.29 15.60 -1.77
C MET A 423 -12.41 16.77 -0.80
N TRP A 424 -12.84 17.91 -1.33
CA TRP A 424 -13.34 19.04 -0.54
C TRP A 424 -14.50 19.71 -1.26
N THR A 425 -15.18 20.66 -0.61
CA THR A 425 -16.31 21.40 -1.19
C THR A 425 -16.13 22.91 -1.06
N ASP A 426 -16.79 23.66 -1.94
CA ASP A 426 -16.96 25.10 -1.81
C ASP A 426 -17.85 25.47 -0.61
N ARG A 427 -17.77 26.74 -0.19
CA ARG A 427 -18.57 27.29 0.91
C ARG A 427 -20.07 27.04 0.76
N ALA A 428 -20.61 27.13 -0.46
CA ALA A 428 -22.04 26.94 -0.70
C ALA A 428 -22.46 25.46 -0.77
N GLY A 429 -21.49 24.53 -0.78
CA GLY A 429 -21.76 23.11 -0.97
C GLY A 429 -22.38 22.82 -2.34
N GLN A 430 -22.00 23.56 -3.38
CA GLN A 430 -22.45 23.33 -4.75
C GLN A 430 -21.57 22.32 -5.49
N TYR A 431 -20.26 22.33 -5.22
CA TYR A 431 -19.25 21.60 -5.98
C TYR A 431 -18.41 20.71 -5.08
N ILE A 432 -18.12 19.50 -5.56
CA ILE A 432 -17.03 18.69 -5.02
C ILE A 432 -15.79 18.90 -5.89
N TYR A 433 -14.67 19.17 -5.23
CA TYR A 433 -13.33 19.22 -5.80
C TYR A 433 -12.64 17.89 -5.54
N GLN A 434 -12.33 17.15 -6.61
CA GLN A 434 -11.77 15.81 -6.57
C GLN A 434 -10.35 15.81 -7.12
N THR A 435 -9.37 15.40 -6.32
CA THR A 435 -8.01 15.15 -6.81
C THR A 435 -7.91 13.79 -7.49
N GLU A 436 -7.14 13.71 -8.57
CA GLU A 436 -6.82 12.46 -9.29
C GLU A 436 -5.33 12.11 -9.08
N TRP A 437 -5.04 11.23 -8.12
CA TRP A 437 -3.69 11.08 -7.56
C TRP A 437 -2.67 10.42 -8.48
N PHE A 438 -3.12 9.75 -9.54
CA PHE A 438 -2.27 9.13 -10.58
C PHE A 438 -2.36 9.92 -11.90
N SER A 439 -2.62 11.22 -11.82
CA SER A 439 -2.85 12.12 -12.95
C SER A 439 -2.24 13.49 -12.66
N ASP A 440 -2.56 14.50 -13.47
CA ASP A 440 -2.17 15.88 -13.24
C ASP A 440 -3.35 16.82 -12.95
N ARG A 441 -4.51 16.23 -12.59
CA ARG A 441 -5.82 16.88 -12.68
C ARG A 441 -6.56 17.01 -11.35
N LEU A 442 -7.28 18.12 -11.23
CA LEU A 442 -8.38 18.31 -10.29
C LEU A 442 -9.69 18.35 -11.09
N THR A 443 -10.64 17.50 -10.72
CA THR A 443 -11.97 17.42 -11.32
C THR A 443 -13.00 18.08 -10.42
N VAL A 444 -13.90 18.87 -11.01
CA VAL A 444 -14.99 19.54 -10.31
C VAL A 444 -16.32 18.98 -10.81
N PHE A 445 -17.16 18.50 -9.90
CA PHE A 445 -18.50 18.05 -10.23
C PHE A 445 -19.54 18.67 -9.30
N ASN A 446 -20.77 18.78 -9.78
CA ASN A 446 -21.88 19.28 -8.98
C ASN A 446 -22.26 18.23 -7.92
N ARG A 447 -22.21 18.62 -6.64
CA ARG A 447 -22.45 17.71 -5.50
C ARG A 447 -23.83 17.06 -5.57
N SER A 448 -24.86 17.81 -5.98
CA SER A 448 -26.25 17.34 -5.93
C SER A 448 -26.56 16.26 -6.97
N ASN A 449 -26.02 16.38 -8.19
CA ASN A 449 -26.40 15.54 -9.32
C ASN A 449 -25.25 14.78 -9.96
N GLY A 450 -24.00 14.98 -9.52
CA GLY A 450 -22.81 14.30 -10.02
C GLY A 450 -22.30 14.83 -11.36
N GLN A 451 -22.94 15.82 -11.98
CA GLN A 451 -22.54 16.28 -13.31
C GLN A 451 -21.16 16.94 -13.28
N LEU A 452 -20.32 16.56 -14.24
CA LEU A 452 -19.05 17.23 -14.50
C LEU A 452 -19.29 18.72 -14.75
N VAL A 453 -18.55 19.56 -14.04
CA VAL A 453 -18.54 21.01 -14.22
C VAL A 453 -17.30 21.43 -15.01
N ARG A 454 -16.11 21.02 -14.56
CA ARG A 454 -14.84 21.28 -15.23
C ARG A 454 -13.73 20.36 -14.71
N THR A 455 -12.62 20.34 -15.45
CA THR A 455 -11.37 19.72 -15.02
C THR A 455 -10.25 20.71 -15.28
N ILE A 456 -9.29 20.81 -14.36
CA ILE A 456 -8.14 21.71 -14.45
C ILE A 456 -6.85 20.93 -14.15
N GLN A 457 -5.80 21.19 -14.94
CA GLN A 457 -4.48 20.62 -14.69
C GLN A 457 -3.77 21.45 -13.62
N VAL A 458 -3.46 20.83 -12.49
CA VAL A 458 -2.88 21.50 -11.31
C VAL A 458 -1.41 21.17 -11.14
N GLY A 459 -0.97 19.99 -11.59
CA GLY A 459 0.38 19.47 -11.42
C GLY A 459 0.36 17.97 -11.15
N PRO A 460 1.50 17.28 -11.22
CA PRO A 460 1.57 15.83 -11.15
C PRO A 460 1.21 15.28 -9.76
N ASP A 461 0.36 14.25 -9.76
CA ASP A 461 -0.07 13.49 -8.59
C ASP A 461 -0.68 14.38 -7.50
N PRO A 462 -1.73 15.17 -7.81
CA PRO A 462 -2.40 16.01 -6.81
C PRO A 462 -2.98 15.11 -5.72
N SER A 463 -2.60 15.37 -4.47
CA SER A 463 -2.99 14.56 -3.33
C SER A 463 -4.22 15.16 -2.65
N HIS A 464 -4.05 16.14 -1.77
CA HIS A 464 -5.15 16.74 -1.00
C HIS A 464 -5.57 18.10 -1.54
N VAL A 465 -6.85 18.41 -1.40
CA VAL A 465 -7.46 19.71 -1.71
C VAL A 465 -8.23 20.24 -0.49
N MET A 466 -8.11 21.54 -0.20
CA MET A 466 -8.91 22.23 0.83
C MET A 466 -9.24 23.65 0.40
N THR A 467 -10.40 24.19 0.79
CA THR A 467 -10.72 25.61 0.61
C THR A 467 -10.27 26.44 1.79
N ARG A 468 -9.91 27.69 1.56
CA ARG A 468 -9.74 28.70 2.61
C ARG A 468 -11.08 29.05 3.26
N THR A 469 -11.06 29.29 4.58
CA THR A 469 -12.26 29.68 5.34
C THR A 469 -12.78 31.07 4.98
N ASP A 470 -11.92 31.97 4.50
CA ASP A 470 -12.24 33.39 4.26
C ASP A 470 -12.63 33.72 2.81
N THR A 471 -11.93 33.17 1.82
CA THR A 471 -12.03 33.55 0.40
C THR A 471 -12.56 32.44 -0.50
N ASP A 472 -12.66 31.21 0.00
CA ASP A 472 -13.03 30.01 -0.76
C ASP A 472 -12.03 29.62 -1.87
N GLN A 473 -10.83 30.24 -1.90
CA GLN A 473 -9.72 29.79 -2.74
C GLN A 473 -9.30 28.38 -2.35
N LEU A 474 -8.96 27.54 -3.33
CA LEU A 474 -8.57 26.16 -3.10
C LEU A 474 -7.05 26.06 -3.01
N HIS A 475 -6.57 25.16 -2.16
CA HIS A 475 -5.18 24.75 -2.05
C HIS A 475 -5.08 23.28 -2.43
N VAL A 476 -4.19 22.94 -3.35
CA VAL A 476 -3.98 21.55 -3.81
C VAL A 476 -2.51 21.18 -3.69
N ALA A 477 -2.20 20.18 -2.87
CA ALA A 477 -0.84 19.69 -2.72
C ALA A 477 -0.43 18.80 -3.90
N ILE A 478 0.75 19.04 -4.46
CA ILE A 478 1.27 18.34 -5.64
C ILE A 478 2.35 17.36 -5.20
N ASN A 479 1.98 16.09 -5.05
CA ASN A 479 2.78 15.11 -4.34
C ASN A 479 4.03 14.70 -5.10
N ALA A 480 3.97 14.55 -6.43
CA ALA A 480 5.18 14.38 -7.26
C ALA A 480 5.82 15.73 -7.64
N GLY A 481 5.64 16.76 -6.81
CA GLY A 481 6.12 18.11 -7.03
C GLY A 481 6.70 18.74 -5.77
N ASN A 482 6.74 20.08 -5.76
CA ASN A 482 7.38 20.88 -4.73
C ASN A 482 6.52 22.03 -4.22
N ALA A 483 5.23 22.02 -4.53
CA ALA A 483 4.35 23.14 -4.29
C ALA A 483 2.97 22.69 -3.81
N VAL A 484 2.32 23.61 -3.10
CA VAL A 484 0.86 23.66 -3.01
C VAL A 484 0.37 24.72 -3.99
N VAL A 485 -0.60 24.36 -4.82
CA VAL A 485 -1.17 25.24 -5.84
C VAL A 485 -2.40 25.92 -5.24
N GLU A 486 -2.44 27.25 -5.32
CA GLU A 486 -3.61 28.04 -4.95
C GLU A 486 -4.44 28.33 -6.20
N LEU A 487 -5.75 28.10 -6.12
CA LEU A 487 -6.70 28.29 -7.22
C LEU A 487 -7.81 29.26 -6.81
N SER A 488 -8.30 30.00 -7.80
CA SER A 488 -9.52 30.80 -7.69
C SER A 488 -10.72 29.94 -7.27
N PRO A 489 -11.69 30.48 -6.50
CA PRO A 489 -12.90 29.76 -6.11
C PRO A 489 -13.59 29.06 -7.29
N GLY A 490 -14.14 27.88 -7.03
CA GLY A 490 -14.68 27.02 -8.08
C GLY A 490 -13.62 26.31 -8.94
N ALA A 491 -12.33 26.43 -8.62
CA ALA A 491 -11.22 25.96 -9.44
C ALA A 491 -11.28 26.50 -10.88
N THR A 492 -11.56 27.80 -11.03
CA THR A 492 -11.71 28.47 -12.33
C THR A 492 -10.39 28.87 -12.97
N GLY A 493 -9.32 28.94 -12.17
CA GLY A 493 -7.97 29.27 -12.61
C GLY A 493 -6.96 29.03 -11.51
N ILE A 494 -5.67 29.01 -11.88
CA ILE A 494 -4.55 28.95 -10.94
C ILE A 494 -4.13 30.37 -10.61
N ASP A 495 -4.11 30.70 -9.32
CA ASP A 495 -3.73 32.03 -8.84
C ASP A 495 -2.21 32.10 -8.63
N ARG A 496 -1.63 31.10 -7.96
CA ARG A 496 -0.18 30.99 -7.75
C ARG A 496 0.27 29.57 -7.36
N ARG A 497 1.58 29.37 -7.30
CA ARG A 497 2.25 28.17 -6.77
C ARG A 497 3.07 28.56 -5.56
N ILE A 498 2.76 27.96 -4.41
CA ILE A 498 3.49 28.18 -3.16
C ILE A 498 4.51 27.06 -3.03
N LEU A 499 5.79 27.38 -3.22
CA LEU A 499 6.87 26.41 -3.06
C LEU A 499 7.02 26.05 -1.57
N VAL A 500 7.15 24.76 -1.28
CA VAL A 500 7.29 24.23 0.09
C VAL A 500 8.73 23.77 0.40
N GLN A 501 9.66 24.19 -0.46
CA GLN A 501 11.10 23.94 -0.35
C GLN A 501 11.89 25.20 -0.69
N GLY A 502 13.13 25.25 -0.22
CA GLY A 502 14.10 26.29 -0.58
C GLY A 502 14.65 26.12 -2.00
N PRO A 503 15.21 27.19 -2.61
CA PRO A 503 15.85 27.14 -3.90
C PRO A 503 16.97 26.07 -3.96
N GLY A 504 16.97 25.24 -5.02
CA GLY A 504 17.99 24.22 -5.25
C GLY A 504 17.86 22.94 -4.40
N GLN A 505 16.89 22.86 -3.48
CA GLN A 505 16.60 21.63 -2.75
C GLN A 505 15.91 20.59 -3.65
N THR A 506 16.04 19.30 -3.30
CA THR A 506 15.28 18.22 -3.95
C THR A 506 13.77 18.46 -3.78
N PRO A 507 12.90 17.92 -4.66
CA PRO A 507 11.45 18.01 -4.51
C PRO A 507 10.98 17.56 -3.12
N ALA A 508 10.18 18.39 -2.44
CA ALA A 508 9.68 18.12 -1.09
C ALA A 508 8.60 17.03 -1.05
N HIS A 509 7.82 16.89 -2.13
CA HIS A 509 6.64 16.02 -2.21
C HIS A 509 5.59 16.35 -1.12
N PRO A 510 4.93 17.52 -1.19
CA PRO A 510 3.86 17.87 -0.26
C PRO A 510 2.64 16.97 -0.45
N HIS A 511 2.06 16.51 0.66
CA HIS A 511 0.91 15.62 0.62
C HIS A 511 -0.31 16.20 1.36
N ALA A 512 -0.79 15.58 2.43
CA ALA A 512 -2.06 15.92 3.03
C ALA A 512 -1.94 17.14 3.95
N HIS A 513 -1.99 18.32 3.34
CA HIS A 513 -1.92 19.63 3.99
C HIS A 513 -3.19 19.96 4.79
N TRP A 514 -3.07 20.89 5.74
CA TRP A 514 -4.17 21.40 6.55
C TRP A 514 -4.12 22.94 6.66
N MET A 515 -5.28 23.58 6.68
CA MET A 515 -5.45 25.03 6.78
C MET A 515 -5.89 25.45 8.19
N SER A 516 -5.35 26.56 8.71
CA SER A 516 -5.81 27.14 9.97
C SER A 516 -7.22 27.71 9.84
N SER A 517 -7.94 27.76 10.96
CA SER A 517 -9.34 28.25 11.01
C SER A 517 -9.47 29.73 10.59
N ASP A 518 -8.39 30.50 10.74
CA ASP A 518 -8.30 31.91 10.33
C ASP A 518 -7.75 32.12 8.90
N ALA A 519 -7.49 31.02 8.17
CA ALA A 519 -6.96 30.98 6.80
C ALA A 519 -5.57 31.65 6.58
N LYS A 520 -4.83 31.96 7.65
CA LYS A 520 -3.51 32.61 7.54
C LYS A 520 -2.35 31.64 7.46
N THR A 521 -2.52 30.43 7.97
CA THR A 521 -1.45 29.43 8.05
C THR A 521 -1.90 28.15 7.36
N MET A 522 -0.98 27.55 6.61
CA MET A 522 -1.12 26.21 6.07
C MET A 522 0.07 25.37 6.54
N VAL A 523 -0.17 24.11 6.88
CA VAL A 523 0.90 23.15 7.16
C VAL A 523 0.83 22.01 6.16
N THR A 524 1.98 21.51 5.73
CA THR A 524 2.05 20.34 4.84
C THR A 524 3.23 19.45 5.21
N PRO A 525 3.07 18.12 5.24
CA PRO A 525 4.20 17.22 5.36
C PRO A 525 4.99 17.20 4.04
N ASN A 526 6.29 16.94 4.11
CA ASN A 526 7.17 16.77 2.95
C ASN A 526 7.79 15.39 2.98
N VAL A 527 7.22 14.48 2.19
CA VAL A 527 7.55 13.04 2.20
C VAL A 527 9.06 12.82 2.03
N ASN A 528 9.68 13.58 1.12
CA ASN A 528 11.06 13.36 0.69
C ASN A 528 12.12 13.99 1.61
N HIS A 529 11.74 14.99 2.41
CA HIS A 529 12.66 15.69 3.31
C HIS A 529 12.55 15.22 4.76
N HIS A 530 11.55 14.39 5.08
CA HIS A 530 11.26 13.95 6.44
C HIS A 530 11.06 15.14 7.40
N ASP A 531 10.37 16.16 6.90
CA ASP A 531 9.99 17.36 7.64
C ASP A 531 8.57 17.80 7.23
N SER A 532 8.10 18.90 7.81
CA SER A 532 6.89 19.60 7.39
C SER A 532 7.18 21.07 7.10
N THR A 533 6.32 21.71 6.32
CA THR A 533 6.43 23.13 5.98
C THR A 533 5.20 23.85 6.54
N MET A 534 5.45 24.86 7.37
CA MET A 534 4.46 25.86 7.75
C MET A 534 4.55 27.03 6.76
N VAL A 535 3.43 27.40 6.18
CA VAL A 535 3.29 28.46 5.19
C VAL A 535 2.46 29.59 5.78
N ASP A 536 3.01 30.80 5.78
CA ASP A 536 2.21 32.03 5.91
C ASP A 536 1.51 32.27 4.58
N VAL A 537 0.20 32.02 4.52
CA VAL A 537 -0.58 32.04 3.28
C VAL A 537 -0.56 33.43 2.63
N PRO A 538 -0.77 34.56 3.35
CA PRO A 538 -0.77 35.88 2.72
C PRO A 538 0.54 36.19 1.97
N THR A 539 1.70 35.91 2.57
CA THR A 539 2.99 36.24 1.96
C THR A 539 3.59 35.11 1.11
N GLY A 540 3.18 33.87 1.34
CA GLY A 540 3.81 32.67 0.79
C GLY A 540 5.13 32.29 1.47
N ASN A 541 5.51 32.96 2.57
CA ASN A 541 6.72 32.64 3.31
C ASN A 541 6.60 31.27 3.99
N ILE A 542 7.72 30.54 4.05
CA ILE A 542 7.75 29.18 4.60
C ILE A 542 8.70 29.04 5.78
N THR A 543 8.35 28.18 6.72
CA THR A 543 9.19 27.72 7.84
C THR A 543 9.21 26.20 7.85
N LYS A 544 10.40 25.61 7.96
CA LYS A 544 10.58 24.15 8.00
C LYS A 544 10.52 23.66 9.44
N MET A 545 9.76 22.60 9.67
CA MET A 545 9.49 22.04 10.99
C MET A 545 9.85 20.56 10.99
N GLN A 546 10.62 20.12 11.99
CA GLN A 546 11.07 18.74 12.10
C GLN A 546 9.90 17.75 12.21
N THR A 547 10.03 16.60 11.56
CA THR A 547 9.15 15.42 11.72
C THR A 547 10.00 14.16 11.82
N GLU A 548 9.40 12.99 11.63
CA GLU A 548 10.11 11.71 11.47
C GLU A 548 10.03 11.21 10.01
N GLN A 549 10.44 9.97 9.76
CA GLN A 549 10.51 9.40 8.41
C GLN A 549 9.16 9.26 7.70
N LEU A 550 9.17 9.62 6.41
CA LEU A 550 8.04 9.60 5.47
C LEU A 550 6.76 10.21 6.08
N PRO A 551 6.76 11.52 6.40
CA PRO A 551 5.56 12.21 6.87
C PRO A 551 4.56 12.31 5.72
N ILE A 552 3.27 12.03 5.97
CA ILE A 552 2.30 11.88 4.88
C ILE A 552 1.00 12.67 5.04
N ALA A 553 0.54 12.90 6.26
CA ALA A 553 -0.63 13.73 6.50
C ALA A 553 -0.50 14.63 7.71
N THR A 554 -1.34 15.66 7.72
CA THR A 554 -1.45 16.61 8.83
C THR A 554 -2.89 16.75 9.29
N GLY A 555 -3.06 17.02 10.58
CA GLY A 555 -4.29 17.51 11.19
C GLY A 555 -3.96 18.66 12.15
N MET A 556 -4.80 19.69 12.21
CA MET A 556 -4.52 20.88 13.02
C MET A 556 -5.56 21.04 14.13
N MET A 557 -5.12 21.55 15.29
CA MET A 557 -6.07 21.95 16.32
C MET A 557 -6.97 23.09 15.82
N PRO A 558 -8.27 23.07 16.14
CA PRO A 558 -9.23 24.09 15.71
C PRO A 558 -8.97 25.51 16.28
N ASP A 559 -8.15 25.60 17.33
CA ASP A 559 -7.68 26.85 17.95
C ASP A 559 -6.36 27.40 17.36
N ASN A 560 -5.78 26.71 16.36
CA ASN A 560 -4.50 27.03 15.73
C ASN A 560 -3.29 27.01 16.69
N SER A 561 -3.37 26.32 17.83
CA SER A 561 -2.27 26.25 18.83
C SER A 561 -1.13 25.32 18.39
N LYS A 562 -1.47 24.19 17.78
CA LYS A 562 -0.55 23.13 17.33
C LYS A 562 -1.16 22.31 16.19
N TYR A 563 -0.33 21.50 15.55
CA TYR A 563 -0.73 20.51 14.55
C TYR A 563 0.01 19.19 14.75
N TYR A 564 -0.52 18.16 14.11
CA TYR A 564 0.01 16.80 14.14
C TYR A 564 0.41 16.36 12.74
N VAL A 565 1.45 15.53 12.66
CA VAL A 565 1.93 14.91 11.41
C VAL A 565 2.02 13.40 11.59
N ALA A 566 1.40 12.62 10.70
CA ALA A 566 1.58 11.18 10.67
C ALA A 566 2.88 10.83 9.94
N ASN A 567 3.78 10.16 10.65
CA ASN A 567 5.05 9.70 10.10
C ASN A 567 4.92 8.22 9.71
N PHE A 568 4.60 7.97 8.44
CA PHE A 568 4.22 6.66 7.91
C PHE A 568 5.30 5.62 8.20
N LEU A 569 6.55 5.88 7.79
CA LEU A 569 7.67 4.97 8.10
C LEU A 569 8.27 5.21 9.49
N GLY A 570 8.13 6.41 10.04
CA GLY A 570 8.56 6.73 11.40
C GLY A 570 7.82 5.98 12.52
N GLN A 571 6.64 5.40 12.23
CA GLN A 571 5.79 4.70 13.21
C GLN A 571 5.42 5.61 14.40
N SER A 572 5.16 6.88 14.11
CA SER A 572 4.91 7.91 15.12
C SER A 572 3.97 8.99 14.61
N VAL A 573 3.49 9.81 15.53
CA VAL A 573 2.81 11.07 15.24
C VAL A 573 3.64 12.21 15.83
N SER A 574 4.05 13.17 15.02
CA SER A 574 4.71 14.39 15.52
C SER A 574 3.66 15.41 15.93
N CYS A 575 3.70 15.89 17.17
CA CYS A 575 3.03 17.10 17.63
C CYS A 575 3.97 18.29 17.45
N ILE A 576 3.49 19.37 16.83
CA ILE A 576 4.28 20.57 16.52
C ILE A 576 3.49 21.83 16.90
N SER A 577 4.09 22.68 17.72
CA SER A 577 3.45 23.94 18.16
C SER A 577 3.47 24.99 17.06
N LEU A 578 2.35 25.69 16.87
CA LEU A 578 2.23 26.89 16.04
C LEU A 578 2.40 28.16 16.89
N VAL A 579 1.92 28.12 18.14
CA VAL A 579 2.02 29.22 19.10
C VAL A 579 2.63 28.69 20.40
N GLY A 580 3.68 29.35 20.89
CA GLY A 580 4.34 28.99 22.14
C GLY A 580 4.77 27.52 22.21
N SER A 581 4.71 26.94 23.40
CA SER A 581 4.89 25.50 23.65
C SER A 581 3.53 24.88 23.95
N SER A 582 2.87 24.36 22.92
CA SER A 582 1.49 23.84 22.99
C SER A 582 1.42 22.31 23.01
N CYS A 583 2.50 21.60 22.70
CA CYS A 583 2.59 20.15 22.89
C CYS A 583 2.89 19.79 24.36
N ARG A 584 2.64 18.54 24.76
CA ARG A 584 2.91 18.02 26.11
C ARG A 584 3.92 16.89 26.11
N SER A 585 4.99 17.02 26.87
CA SER A 585 5.94 15.93 27.15
C SER A 585 5.24 14.74 27.83
N ASP A 586 5.93 13.61 27.96
CA ASP A 586 5.37 12.44 28.67
C ASP A 586 5.13 12.71 30.16
N THR A 587 5.87 13.66 30.74
CA THR A 587 5.68 14.17 32.10
C THR A 587 4.59 15.25 32.21
N GLY A 588 3.98 15.67 31.09
CA GLY A 588 2.93 16.68 31.03
C GLY A 588 3.41 18.13 30.88
N SER A 589 4.72 18.37 30.81
CA SER A 589 5.26 19.73 30.67
C SER A 589 5.03 20.29 29.26
N PRO A 590 4.75 21.59 29.08
CA PRO A 590 4.64 22.20 27.76
C PRO A 590 5.97 22.13 26.99
N VAL A 591 5.93 21.69 25.74
CA VAL A 591 7.08 21.60 24.82
C VAL A 591 6.69 22.06 23.41
N ALA A 592 7.67 22.45 22.60
CA ALA A 592 7.42 22.87 21.21
C ALA A 592 7.15 21.69 20.26
N TYR A 593 7.75 20.53 20.53
CA TYR A 593 7.69 19.32 19.71
C TYR A 593 7.57 18.06 20.57
N LYS A 594 6.83 17.07 20.10
CA LYS A 594 6.82 15.70 20.65
C LYS A 594 6.60 14.68 19.54
N ALA A 595 7.36 13.58 19.55
CA ALA A 595 7.04 12.39 18.77
C ALA A 595 6.26 11.38 19.65
N ILE A 596 5.01 11.12 19.31
CA ILE A 596 4.17 10.09 19.94
C ILE A 596 4.53 8.75 19.30
N ASN A 597 5.21 7.88 20.04
CA ASN A 597 5.68 6.58 19.54
C ASN A 597 4.54 5.54 19.50
N LEU A 598 4.08 5.16 18.30
CA LEU A 598 2.99 4.20 18.13
C LEU A 598 3.40 2.75 18.41
N TRP A 599 4.70 2.47 18.49
CA TRP A 599 5.27 1.17 18.85
C TRP A 599 5.87 1.16 20.26
N ALA A 600 5.43 2.04 21.15
CA ALA A 600 5.95 2.08 22.53
C ALA A 600 5.78 0.74 23.26
N ASN A 601 4.75 -0.03 22.90
CA ASN A 601 4.39 -1.30 23.53
C ASN A 601 4.60 -2.52 22.61
N TYR A 602 5.45 -2.42 21.59
CA TYR A 602 5.69 -3.48 20.61
C TYR A 602 7.18 -3.71 20.39
N ASP A 603 7.62 -4.97 20.50
CA ASP A 603 8.94 -5.41 20.09
C ASP A 603 8.91 -5.93 18.65
N PRO A 604 9.55 -5.25 17.68
CA PRO A 604 9.54 -5.63 16.28
C PRO A 604 10.30 -6.93 15.95
N VAL A 605 11.15 -7.42 16.86
CA VAL A 605 11.86 -8.69 16.66
C VAL A 605 10.99 -9.85 17.11
N SER A 606 10.58 -9.88 18.38
CA SER A 606 9.83 -11.00 18.95
C SER A 606 8.33 -10.98 18.64
N GLY A 607 7.77 -9.80 18.33
CA GLY A 607 6.33 -9.60 18.22
C GLY A 607 5.63 -9.43 19.57
N ALA A 608 6.37 -9.44 20.69
CA ALA A 608 5.79 -9.25 22.01
C ALA A 608 5.14 -7.87 22.14
N THR A 609 3.94 -7.83 22.73
CA THR A 609 3.24 -6.59 23.03
C THR A 609 2.93 -6.47 24.53
N SER A 610 3.12 -5.28 25.09
CA SER A 610 2.74 -4.95 26.47
C SER A 610 1.44 -4.13 26.55
N GLY A 611 0.85 -3.82 25.40
CA GLY A 611 -0.31 -2.95 25.24
C GLY A 611 -0.61 -2.74 23.76
N SER A 612 -1.49 -1.77 23.47
CA SER A 612 -1.85 -1.45 22.08
C SER A 612 -0.67 -0.85 21.31
N MET A 613 -0.66 -1.10 20.00
CA MET A 613 0.26 -0.49 19.05
C MET A 613 -0.50 0.05 17.83
N GLY A 614 0.05 1.09 17.21
CA GLY A 614 -0.31 1.53 15.86
C GLY A 614 0.76 1.13 14.85
N GLY A 615 0.61 1.52 13.58
CA GLY A 615 1.63 1.24 12.57
C GLY A 615 1.21 1.66 11.17
N LEU A 616 2.18 2.21 10.43
CA LEU A 616 1.95 2.89 9.15
C LEU A 616 0.78 3.89 9.26
N PRO A 617 0.89 4.91 10.14
CA PRO A 617 -0.17 5.90 10.32
C PRO A 617 -0.34 6.73 9.06
N ILE A 618 -1.59 7.04 8.68
CA ILE A 618 -1.85 7.84 7.48
C ILE A 618 -2.72 9.06 7.73
N GLN A 619 -4.05 8.96 7.86
CA GLN A 619 -4.90 10.13 8.16
C GLN A 619 -5.03 10.33 9.67
N LEU A 620 -5.00 11.60 10.08
CA LEU A 620 -5.08 12.01 11.47
C LEU A 620 -5.84 13.33 11.70
N PRO A 621 -7.15 13.40 11.44
CA PRO A 621 -7.91 14.60 11.77
C PRO A 621 -8.05 14.76 13.28
N VAL A 622 -7.96 16.01 13.74
CA VAL A 622 -8.38 16.40 15.09
C VAL A 622 -9.90 16.53 15.12
N SER A 623 -10.55 16.21 16.23
CA SER A 623 -11.98 16.42 16.42
C SER A 623 -12.31 17.92 16.33
N PRO A 624 -13.50 18.32 15.83
CA PRO A 624 -13.79 19.74 15.61
C PRO A 624 -13.78 20.59 16.89
N ASP A 625 -14.08 19.99 18.05
CA ASP A 625 -13.97 20.59 19.39
C ASP A 625 -12.56 20.53 19.99
N GLY A 626 -11.61 19.90 19.30
CA GLY A 626 -10.21 19.85 19.71
C GLY A 626 -9.89 18.89 20.84
N GLN A 627 -10.82 18.03 21.28
CA GLN A 627 -10.64 17.14 22.44
C GLN A 627 -9.77 15.90 22.15
N TYR A 628 -9.75 15.43 20.91
CA TYR A 628 -8.99 14.24 20.54
C TYR A 628 -8.58 14.22 19.09
N LEU A 629 -7.59 13.39 18.80
CA LEU A 629 -7.08 13.07 17.48
C LEU A 629 -7.31 11.58 17.22
N LEU A 630 -7.80 11.25 16.03
CA LEU A 630 -7.92 9.85 15.59
C LEU A 630 -6.88 9.57 14.52
N VAL A 631 -6.11 8.49 14.66
CA VAL A 631 -5.05 8.11 13.73
C VAL A 631 -5.41 6.79 13.08
N ALA A 632 -5.60 6.76 11.76
CA ALA A 632 -5.75 5.52 11.00
C ALA A 632 -4.41 4.82 10.84
N ASN A 633 -4.30 3.58 11.32
CA ASN A 633 -3.11 2.76 11.18
C ASN A 633 -3.34 1.63 10.16
N THR A 634 -2.64 1.68 9.03
CA THR A 634 -2.83 0.69 7.96
C THR A 634 -2.17 -0.66 8.27
N LEU A 635 -1.01 -0.67 8.94
CA LEU A 635 -0.29 -1.90 9.29
C LEU A 635 -1.10 -2.72 10.28
N THR A 636 -1.53 -2.10 11.37
CA THR A 636 -2.20 -2.79 12.48
C THR A 636 -3.70 -2.92 12.29
N SER A 637 -4.27 -2.33 11.22
CA SER A 637 -5.72 -2.30 10.95
C SER A 637 -6.52 -1.82 12.17
N ASN A 638 -6.11 -0.70 12.76
CA ASN A 638 -6.77 -0.13 13.93
C ASN A 638 -6.76 1.41 13.90
N ILE A 639 -7.46 2.02 14.84
CA ILE A 639 -7.52 3.47 15.01
C ILE A 639 -6.95 3.80 16.38
N THR A 640 -5.90 4.62 16.43
CA THR A 640 -5.36 5.15 17.69
C THR A 640 -6.12 6.42 18.07
N VAL A 641 -6.55 6.51 19.33
CA VAL A 641 -7.15 7.70 19.92
C VAL A 641 -6.11 8.39 20.77
N VAL A 642 -5.80 9.64 20.45
CA VAL A 642 -4.88 10.50 21.18
C VAL A 642 -5.66 11.63 21.82
N ASP A 643 -5.51 11.78 23.13
CA ASP A 643 -5.97 12.96 23.86
C ASP A 643 -5.04 14.13 23.52
N THR A 644 -5.61 15.22 23.00
CA THR A 644 -4.89 16.41 22.55
C THR A 644 -4.49 17.32 23.70
N GLU A 645 -5.12 17.23 24.87
CA GLU A 645 -4.70 17.98 26.05
C GLU A 645 -3.37 17.44 26.57
N THR A 646 -3.22 16.11 26.59
CA THR A 646 -2.06 15.40 27.16
C THR A 646 -1.05 14.88 26.13
N ASP A 647 -1.40 14.88 24.84
CA ASP A 647 -0.65 14.27 23.74
C ASP A 647 -0.29 12.80 24.03
N LYS A 648 -1.24 12.04 24.58
CA LYS A 648 -1.08 10.62 24.94
C LYS A 648 -2.10 9.75 24.23
N ILE A 649 -1.68 8.55 23.88
CA ILE A 649 -2.58 7.50 23.41
C ILE A 649 -3.45 7.06 24.60
N VAL A 650 -4.76 7.20 24.47
CA VAL A 650 -5.73 6.82 25.51
C VAL A 650 -6.54 5.59 25.13
N LYS A 651 -6.63 5.28 23.84
CA LYS A 651 -7.39 4.11 23.35
C LYS A 651 -6.91 3.64 21.99
N THR A 652 -7.25 2.39 21.67
CA THR A 652 -7.17 1.84 20.32
C THR A 652 -8.49 1.15 20.00
N LEU A 653 -9.01 1.39 18.80
CA LEU A 653 -10.28 0.85 18.30
C LEU A 653 -10.02 -0.07 17.10
N PRO A 654 -10.84 -1.13 16.91
CA PRO A 654 -10.71 -1.99 15.74
C PRO A 654 -11.02 -1.24 14.44
N CYS A 655 -10.39 -1.66 13.36
CA CYS A 655 -10.67 -1.19 12.00
C CYS A 655 -10.49 -2.37 11.02
N ASP A 656 -10.92 -2.20 9.77
CA ASP A 656 -10.75 -3.25 8.76
C ASP A 656 -9.44 -3.08 7.97
N SER A 657 -9.12 -4.10 7.17
CA SER A 657 -7.91 -4.14 6.35
C SER A 657 -7.75 -2.87 5.51
N GLY A 658 -6.63 -2.18 5.70
CA GLY A 658 -6.37 -0.92 5.00
C GLY A 658 -7.00 0.31 5.63
N CYS A 659 -7.23 0.32 6.95
CA CYS A 659 -7.69 1.52 7.67
C CYS A 659 -6.94 2.77 7.20
N HIS A 660 -7.68 3.76 6.67
CA HIS A 660 -7.07 4.86 5.92
C HIS A 660 -7.75 6.20 6.11
N GLY A 661 -8.91 6.44 5.48
CA GLY A 661 -9.55 7.75 5.47
C GLY A 661 -10.27 8.01 6.79
N ILE A 662 -10.04 9.17 7.41
CA ILE A 662 -10.81 9.63 8.58
C ILE A 662 -11.18 11.08 8.36
N ASN A 663 -12.44 11.43 8.63
CA ASN A 663 -12.86 12.83 8.74
C ASN A 663 -14.13 12.95 9.61
N PHE A 664 -14.38 14.13 10.17
CA PHE A 664 -15.47 14.37 11.11
C PHE A 664 -16.68 15.05 10.47
N GLY A 665 -17.87 14.60 10.87
CA GLY A 665 -19.13 15.28 10.61
C GLY A 665 -19.97 15.39 11.89
N ALA A 666 -21.08 16.12 11.81
CA ALA A 666 -21.93 16.36 12.98
C ALA A 666 -22.80 15.15 13.30
N LYS A 667 -22.87 14.83 14.60
CA LYS A 667 -23.85 13.92 15.18
C LYS A 667 -25.11 14.72 15.54
N ARG A 668 -26.30 14.22 15.20
CA ARG A 668 -27.55 14.93 15.50
C ARG A 668 -27.72 15.09 17.02
N GLY A 669 -28.06 16.30 17.46
CA GLY A 669 -28.24 16.60 18.88
C GLY A 669 -26.96 16.95 19.65
N GLY A 670 -25.80 16.95 19.00
CA GLY A 670 -24.51 17.40 19.57
C GLY A 670 -23.40 16.37 19.42
N GLY A 671 -22.16 16.82 19.58
CA GLY A 671 -20.96 16.00 19.37
C GLY A 671 -20.65 15.72 17.91
N TYR A 672 -19.72 14.81 17.65
CA TYR A 672 -19.23 14.52 16.30
C TYR A 672 -19.09 13.03 16.05
N TYR A 673 -19.28 12.64 14.79
CA TYR A 673 -18.89 11.31 14.32
C TYR A 673 -17.67 11.43 13.43
N ALA A 674 -16.68 10.57 13.68
CA ALA A 674 -15.62 10.29 12.73
C ALA A 674 -16.06 9.15 11.81
N TYR A 675 -15.98 9.40 10.51
CA TYR A 675 -16.23 8.40 9.48
C TYR A 675 -14.88 7.83 9.05
N VAL A 676 -14.72 6.52 9.19
CA VAL A 676 -13.46 5.83 8.96
C VAL A 676 -13.62 4.81 7.85
N SER A 677 -12.83 4.93 6.81
CA SER A 677 -12.84 4.05 5.65
C SER A 677 -11.63 3.12 5.64
N SER A 678 -11.81 1.98 4.97
CA SER A 678 -10.75 0.99 4.79
C SER A 678 -10.48 0.76 3.30
N LYS A 679 -9.19 0.71 2.94
CA LYS A 679 -8.75 0.65 1.55
C LYS A 679 -8.90 -0.74 0.93
N PHE A 680 -8.70 -1.77 1.73
CA PHE A 680 -8.74 -3.19 1.33
C PHE A 680 -9.94 -3.92 1.96
N ALA A 681 -10.97 -3.15 2.29
CA ALA A 681 -12.28 -3.63 2.71
C ALA A 681 -13.36 -2.69 2.16
N ASN A 682 -14.54 -3.22 1.83
CA ASN A 682 -15.64 -2.43 1.27
C ASN A 682 -16.44 -1.66 2.34
N THR A 683 -15.80 -1.22 3.42
CA THR A 683 -16.46 -0.80 4.65
C THR A 683 -16.25 0.66 5.00
N LEU A 684 -17.22 1.19 5.73
CA LEU A 684 -17.18 2.45 6.43
C LEU A 684 -17.57 2.20 7.89
N ALA A 685 -16.66 2.47 8.82
CA ALA A 685 -16.91 2.50 10.25
C ALA A 685 -17.27 3.92 10.72
N VAL A 686 -18.03 4.00 11.80
CA VAL A 686 -18.42 5.26 12.46
C VAL A 686 -17.94 5.21 13.89
N VAL A 687 -17.09 6.17 14.25
CA VAL A 687 -16.54 6.33 15.59
C VAL A 687 -17.20 7.52 16.27
N ASP A 688 -17.65 7.32 17.50
CA ASP A 688 -17.99 8.39 18.44
C ASP A 688 -16.84 8.50 19.43
N GLY A 689 -16.19 9.66 19.50
CA GLY A 689 -15.05 9.84 20.40
C GLY A 689 -15.44 10.11 21.85
N ASP A 690 -16.70 10.48 22.09
CA ASP A 690 -17.25 10.78 23.41
C ASP A 690 -18.72 10.34 23.46
N PRO A 691 -19.00 9.03 23.47
CA PRO A 691 -20.36 8.50 23.37
C PRO A 691 -21.25 8.85 24.57
N ASN A 692 -20.67 9.14 25.74
CA ASN A 692 -21.31 9.56 26.99
C ASN A 692 -21.41 11.09 27.15
N GLY A 693 -20.69 11.88 26.36
CA GLY A 693 -20.77 13.33 26.35
C GLY A 693 -20.12 14.00 27.57
N ASP A 694 -19.10 13.37 28.17
CA ASP A 694 -18.41 13.89 29.37
C ASP A 694 -17.04 14.52 29.06
N GLY A 695 -16.64 14.52 27.79
CA GLY A 695 -15.38 15.09 27.31
C GLY A 695 -14.17 14.16 27.45
N ASN A 696 -14.36 12.88 27.79
CA ASN A 696 -13.25 11.94 27.96
C ASN A 696 -13.04 11.06 26.71
N PRO A 697 -11.96 11.27 25.93
CA PRO A 697 -11.70 10.48 24.73
C PRO A 697 -11.32 9.01 25.00
N ALA A 698 -11.05 8.63 26.25
CA ALA A 698 -10.89 7.22 26.62
C ALA A 698 -12.21 6.42 26.49
N ASP A 699 -13.35 7.08 26.32
CA ASP A 699 -14.65 6.42 26.12
C ASP A 699 -14.95 6.12 24.65
N ALA A 700 -14.14 6.65 23.71
CA ALA A 700 -14.31 6.50 22.26
C ALA A 700 -14.66 5.07 21.82
N ALA A 701 -15.58 4.91 20.88
CA ALA A 701 -16.05 3.62 20.44
C ALA A 701 -16.46 3.60 18.95
N VAL A 702 -16.32 2.45 18.30
CA VAL A 702 -16.98 2.19 17.01
C VAL A 702 -18.46 1.97 17.30
N VAL A 703 -19.30 2.94 16.92
CA VAL A 703 -20.75 2.95 17.21
C VAL A 703 -21.60 2.42 16.05
N GLY A 704 -21.01 2.26 14.86
CA GLY A 704 -21.68 1.65 13.73
C GLY A 704 -20.73 1.34 12.58
N LYS A 705 -21.22 0.57 11.61
CA LYS A 705 -20.46 0.18 10.43
C LYS A 705 -21.40 -0.17 9.28
N MET A 706 -20.98 0.06 8.04
CA MET A 706 -21.74 -0.30 6.84
C MET A 706 -20.82 -0.65 5.66
N VAL A 707 -21.36 -1.28 4.62
CA VAL A 707 -20.65 -1.43 3.34
C VAL A 707 -20.88 -0.22 2.42
N LEU A 708 -19.90 0.05 1.55
CA LEU A 708 -19.94 1.10 0.52
C LEU A 708 -20.41 0.60 -0.86
N ASN A 709 -20.94 -0.62 -0.92
CA ASN A 709 -21.46 -1.22 -2.14
C ASN A 709 -22.66 -0.43 -2.67
N SER A 710 -22.84 -0.42 -3.99
CA SER A 710 -24.12 -0.04 -4.59
C SER A 710 -25.27 -0.88 -4.01
N ALA A 711 -26.38 -0.23 -3.70
CA ALA A 711 -27.63 -0.81 -3.25
C ALA A 711 -28.75 -0.55 -4.29
N PRO A 712 -29.91 -1.24 -4.21
CA PRO A 712 -31.06 -0.90 -5.03
C PRO A 712 -31.40 0.59 -4.88
N GLY A 713 -31.46 1.32 -6.00
CA GLY A 713 -31.70 2.76 -6.01
C GLY A 713 -30.46 3.65 -5.90
N THR A 714 -29.26 3.09 -5.72
CA THR A 714 -28.02 3.86 -5.86
C THR A 714 -27.92 4.42 -7.27
N ILE A 715 -27.83 5.74 -7.39
CA ILE A 715 -27.65 6.41 -8.67
C ILE A 715 -26.18 6.29 -9.07
N THR A 716 -25.89 5.82 -10.27
CA THR A 716 -24.52 5.69 -10.78
C THR A 716 -24.43 6.15 -12.23
N ASP A 717 -23.30 6.76 -12.59
CA ASP A 717 -23.06 7.23 -13.96
C ASP A 717 -22.59 6.11 -14.89
N ASP A 718 -22.12 4.99 -14.33
CA ASP A 718 -21.62 3.82 -15.04
C ASP A 718 -21.83 2.52 -14.21
N THR A 719 -21.60 1.37 -14.82
CA THR A 719 -21.78 0.04 -14.20
C THR A 719 -20.49 -0.42 -13.53
N VAL A 720 -20.54 -0.71 -12.23
CA VAL A 720 -19.42 -1.31 -11.48
C VAL A 720 -19.14 -2.72 -12.01
N THR A 721 -17.89 -3.01 -12.36
CA THR A 721 -17.44 -4.32 -12.86
C THR A 721 -16.59 -5.09 -11.86
N ALA A 722 -15.87 -4.41 -10.96
CA ALA A 722 -15.08 -5.04 -9.91
C ALA A 722 -14.87 -4.11 -8.71
N TYR A 723 -14.52 -4.71 -7.57
CA TYR A 723 -14.12 -4.02 -6.33
C TYR A 723 -15.14 -3.02 -5.78
N ASN A 724 -16.45 -3.32 -5.92
CA ASN A 724 -17.54 -2.50 -5.42
C ASN A 724 -17.33 -2.09 -3.94
N GLY A 725 -17.32 -0.80 -3.67
CA GLY A 725 -17.11 -0.20 -2.36
C GLY A 725 -15.66 -0.12 -1.87
N MET A 726 -14.66 -0.54 -2.64
CA MET A 726 -13.26 -0.63 -2.18
C MET A 726 -12.46 0.67 -2.40
N GLY A 727 -11.39 0.86 -1.61
CA GLY A 727 -10.38 1.93 -1.78
C GLY A 727 -10.45 3.02 -0.73
N GLY A 728 -11.64 3.53 -0.42
CA GLY A 728 -11.97 4.39 0.72
C GLY A 728 -11.11 5.63 1.04
N GLN A 729 -10.09 6.05 0.29
CA GLN A 729 -9.05 6.93 0.84
C GLN A 729 -9.52 8.34 1.28
N GLY A 730 -10.25 9.04 0.42
CA GLY A 730 -10.79 10.37 0.68
C GLY A 730 -12.14 10.31 1.39
N VAL A 731 -12.30 11.06 2.49
CA VAL A 731 -13.54 11.10 3.30
C VAL A 731 -13.92 12.56 3.52
N LEU A 732 -15.11 12.96 3.08
CA LEU A 732 -15.62 14.32 3.18
C LEU A 732 -17.07 14.33 3.69
N PRO A 733 -17.28 14.57 5.00
CA PRO A 733 -18.57 14.88 5.56
C PRO A 733 -19.03 16.28 5.13
N TYR A 734 -20.33 16.45 4.89
CA TYR A 734 -20.95 17.72 4.56
C TYR A 734 -22.24 17.91 5.37
N PRO A 735 -22.45 19.04 6.08
CA PRO A 735 -21.62 20.25 6.10
C PRO A 735 -20.23 20.05 6.73
N ILE A 736 -19.27 20.90 6.37
CA ILE A 736 -17.94 20.89 6.99
C ILE A 736 -18.08 21.47 8.40
N VAL A 737 -17.74 20.67 9.41
CA VAL A 737 -17.98 20.99 10.83
C VAL A 737 -16.79 21.65 11.55
N TYR A 738 -15.70 21.89 10.85
CA TYR A 738 -14.52 22.51 11.42
C TYR A 738 -14.68 24.01 11.62
N ASN A 739 -14.03 24.53 12.67
CA ASN A 739 -13.99 25.95 12.97
C ASN A 739 -13.49 26.77 11.76
N GLY A 740 -14.19 27.85 11.42
CA GLY A 740 -13.95 28.68 10.23
C GLY A 740 -14.80 28.28 9.02
N TRP A 741 -15.09 26.98 8.83
CA TRP A 741 -15.99 26.52 7.77
C TRP A 741 -17.44 26.42 8.24
N VAL A 742 -17.68 25.84 9.43
CA VAL A 742 -19.03 25.53 9.91
C VAL A 742 -19.92 26.75 10.10
N GLN A 743 -19.34 27.90 10.42
CA GLN A 743 -20.06 29.17 10.54
C GLN A 743 -20.63 29.67 9.20
N ASN A 744 -20.13 29.13 8.09
CA ASN A 744 -20.61 29.44 6.75
C ASN A 744 -21.52 28.34 6.18
N ALA A 745 -21.92 27.34 6.98
CA ALA A 745 -22.80 26.27 6.52
C ALA A 745 -24.14 26.86 6.02
N PRO A 746 -24.69 26.35 4.89
CA PRO A 746 -25.99 26.80 4.40
C PRO A 746 -27.10 26.63 5.42
N ALA A 747 -28.11 27.49 5.38
CA ALA A 747 -29.14 27.58 6.43
C ALA A 747 -29.87 26.25 6.70
N ASP A 748 -30.16 25.47 5.66
CA ASP A 748 -30.80 24.15 5.78
C ASP A 748 -29.93 23.13 6.55
N MET A 749 -28.61 23.25 6.43
CA MET A 749 -27.65 22.44 7.19
C MET A 749 -27.39 23.02 8.58
N ALA A 750 -27.15 24.33 8.67
CA ALA A 750 -26.89 25.03 9.94
C ALA A 750 -28.04 24.88 10.94
N ASN A 751 -29.30 24.88 10.48
CA ASN A 751 -30.48 24.68 11.33
C ASN A 751 -30.57 23.28 11.96
N GLN A 752 -29.77 22.31 11.48
CA GLN A 752 -29.70 20.96 12.05
C GLN A 752 -28.54 20.78 13.04
N LEU A 753 -27.67 21.79 13.16
CA LEU A 753 -26.52 21.79 14.05
C LEU A 753 -26.89 22.42 15.39
N THR A 754 -26.29 21.93 16.47
CA THR A 754 -26.40 22.58 17.78
C THR A 754 -25.57 23.86 17.81
N CYS A 755 -25.84 24.76 18.77
CA CYS A 755 -25.01 25.96 18.95
C CYS A 755 -23.52 25.61 19.15
N ALA A 756 -23.23 24.54 19.92
CA ALA A 756 -21.86 24.09 20.14
C ALA A 756 -21.18 23.61 18.84
N GLN A 757 -21.92 22.93 17.95
CA GLN A 757 -21.41 22.52 16.64
C GLN A 757 -21.17 23.71 15.68
N LEU A 758 -21.97 24.78 15.80
CA LEU A 758 -21.74 26.03 15.06
C LEU A 758 -20.58 26.85 15.65
N ASN A 759 -20.22 26.62 16.91
CA ASN A 759 -19.19 27.37 17.65
C ASN A 759 -18.22 26.42 18.37
N PRO A 760 -17.53 25.51 17.65
CA PRO A 760 -16.73 24.45 18.25
C PRO A 760 -15.63 24.95 19.20
N MET A 761 -15.14 26.18 19.00
CA MET A 761 -14.11 26.81 19.83
C MET A 761 -14.60 27.93 20.75
N ASN A 762 -15.90 28.24 20.73
CA ASN A 762 -16.45 29.34 21.52
C ASN A 762 -17.82 28.97 22.09
N THR A 763 -17.91 27.82 22.76
CA THR A 763 -19.17 27.30 23.31
C THR A 763 -19.78 28.19 24.40
N GLY A 764 -19.01 29.13 24.97
CA GLY A 764 -19.51 30.13 25.92
C GLY A 764 -20.56 31.09 25.34
N VAL A 765 -20.73 31.15 24.02
CA VAL A 765 -21.83 31.90 23.38
C VAL A 765 -23.15 31.12 23.33
N CYS A 766 -23.13 29.84 23.75
CA CYS A 766 -24.27 28.93 23.71
C CYS A 766 -25.00 28.77 25.04
N SER A 767 -24.47 29.38 26.11
CA SER A 767 -25.00 29.36 27.47
C SER A 767 -25.93 30.51 27.78
#